data_AF-A0A9D6J520-F1
#
_entry.id   AF-A0A9D6J520-F1
#
_cell.length_a   1.000
_cell.length_b   1.000
_cell.length_c   1.000
_cell.angle_alpha   90.00
_cell.angle_beta   90.00
_cell.angle_gamma   90.00
#
_symmetry.space_group_name_H-M   'P 1'
#
loop_
_entity.id
_entity.type
_entity.pdbx_description
1 polymer ?
#
loop_
_entity_poly.entity_id
_entity_poly.type
_entity_poly.pdbx_seq_one_letter_code
_entity_poly.pdbx_strand_id
1 'polypeptide(L)'
;MPIAVLPKLVNLARTKEISLVATNDVHYVNPEDWEAHDALLCLQTQSFLKDEKRLKFGSQEFFLKSSQVMTELFKDVPDAVTNTLRIADKCNVQLILGQSILPNFPIPQGKSSGSYLSELCRDSLPLRYPNFTPEIEKRLEFELSVIQRMGFCDYFLIVWDLIRYARQIGVPVGPGRGSAAGSIVSYLLRITDIEPLRYGLLFERFLNPDRISMPDIDIDFSDEGRSKIIDYVVQKYGRDNVSQIITFNSIQAKLAIRDVGRVMQIPLPEVDRIAKLVPEGPGIHLKSVFQDVPDLKDIWENGTHEQKRLLKIATTVEGLVRHTGIHAAGIVISRDKLMEIVPLFRDKSGEIVTQYEKDSIEKIGLLKMDFLGLKTLSLIKRALEHIRKSRNLEFDLNSVPLDDKKTYELLSEGLTLGVFQLESSGMRGLITRLKPSVFEDIIALLAMYRPGPLGSGMVDDFVECKHGRKKIVYPHSDLEPILKDTYGVFLYQEQCMHTANVLANFTMGQADQLRKAMSKKIAEDMDKMGKLFVEGATNRGIQEDTARQIFEKMASFGEYGFNKSHSAAYAVITFQTAYLKAHFPTEFMAGVLSSEINNTDKIAEYMDECKTLSISVQKPDLNLSLNLFSVDGGKIRFGLSAIKGVGSLAVDSIIESREKSGPFRSLFDFTRRVDTRLVNHRVIEALIKGGAMDCFCLKRSQLLAMQQEALKSGQASQKEKLAGQATFFDLVENDQETLFAVE
;
A
#
# COMPACT_ATOMS: atom_id res chain seq x y z
N MET A 1 -20.93 18.20 -43.38
CA MET A 1 -19.91 17.33 -44.03
C MET A 1 -20.20 15.81 -44.06
N PRO A 2 -21.26 15.20 -43.46
CA PRO A 2 -21.53 13.75 -43.62
C PRO A 2 -22.12 13.34 -45.00
N ILE A 3 -22.76 14.29 -45.70
CA ILE A 3 -23.65 14.00 -46.83
C ILE A 3 -22.94 13.44 -48.07
N ALA A 4 -21.63 13.68 -48.24
CA ALA A 4 -20.90 13.28 -49.46
C ALA A 4 -20.32 11.85 -49.44
N VAL A 5 -20.10 11.27 -48.26
CA VAL A 5 -19.39 9.97 -48.12
C VAL A 5 -20.37 8.81 -48.07
N LEU A 6 -21.47 8.94 -47.33
CA LEU A 6 -22.43 7.87 -47.13
C LEU A 6 -23.03 7.33 -48.44
N PRO A 7 -23.51 8.16 -49.40
CA PRO A 7 -24.03 7.64 -50.66
C PRO A 7 -22.98 6.88 -51.49
N LYS A 8 -21.71 7.31 -51.43
CA LYS A 8 -20.60 6.63 -52.12
C LYS A 8 -20.27 5.28 -51.47
N LEU A 9 -20.27 5.21 -50.14
CA LEU A 9 -20.09 3.97 -49.39
C LEU A 9 -21.23 2.98 -49.67
N VAL A 10 -22.47 3.47 -49.70
CA VAL A 10 -23.65 2.65 -50.04
C VAL A 10 -23.52 2.10 -51.45
N ASN A 11 -23.21 2.95 -52.44
CA ASN A 11 -23.02 2.50 -53.82
C ASN A 11 -21.89 1.47 -53.96
N LEU A 12 -20.75 1.71 -53.29
CA LEU A 12 -19.63 0.77 -53.28
C LEU A 12 -20.03 -0.58 -52.67
N ALA A 13 -20.69 -0.56 -51.51
CA ALA A 13 -21.15 -1.76 -50.84
C ALA A 13 -22.14 -2.55 -51.69
N ARG A 14 -23.10 -1.88 -52.34
CA ARG A 14 -24.04 -2.52 -53.28
C ARG A 14 -23.33 -3.10 -54.49
N THR A 15 -22.39 -2.38 -55.09
CA THR A 15 -21.60 -2.85 -56.26
C THR A 15 -20.71 -4.05 -55.91
N LYS A 16 -20.24 -4.14 -54.66
CA LYS A 16 -19.37 -5.22 -54.18
C LYS A 16 -20.13 -6.32 -53.42
N GLU A 17 -21.46 -6.22 -53.35
CA GLU A 17 -22.33 -7.16 -52.62
C GLU A 17 -21.95 -7.34 -51.14
N ILE A 18 -21.49 -6.25 -50.50
CA ILE A 18 -21.14 -6.22 -49.08
C ILE A 18 -22.33 -5.69 -48.28
N SER A 19 -22.71 -6.41 -47.22
CA SER A 19 -23.76 -5.98 -46.29
C SER A 19 -23.35 -4.73 -45.49
N LEU A 20 -24.22 -3.73 -45.46
CA LEU A 20 -24.03 -2.51 -44.67
C LEU A 20 -24.51 -2.69 -43.23
N VAL A 21 -23.97 -1.91 -42.30
CA VAL A 21 -24.35 -1.91 -40.88
C VAL A 21 -24.40 -0.47 -40.38
N ALA A 22 -25.46 -0.11 -39.68
CA ALA A 22 -25.64 1.23 -39.12
C ALA A 22 -25.06 1.33 -37.69
N THR A 23 -24.32 2.41 -37.39
CA THR A 23 -23.76 2.75 -36.07
C THR A 23 -23.82 4.25 -35.84
N ASN A 24 -23.85 4.71 -34.58
CA ASN A 24 -23.87 6.15 -34.22
C ASN A 24 -22.59 6.66 -33.53
N ASP A 25 -21.53 5.83 -33.44
CA ASP A 25 -20.26 6.20 -32.82
C ASP A 25 -20.42 6.85 -31.43
N VAL A 26 -21.09 6.13 -30.53
CA VAL A 26 -21.58 6.67 -29.26
C VAL A 26 -20.42 6.98 -28.30
N HIS A 27 -20.38 8.21 -27.78
CA HIS A 27 -19.37 8.70 -26.82
C HIS A 27 -19.96 9.14 -25.47
N TYR A 28 -21.27 9.34 -25.39
CA TYR A 28 -21.99 9.69 -24.15
C TYR A 28 -23.41 9.11 -24.17
N VAL A 29 -24.08 9.09 -23.02
CA VAL A 29 -25.37 8.38 -22.90
C VAL A 29 -26.54 9.28 -23.33
N ASN A 30 -26.69 10.45 -22.72
CA ASN A 30 -27.83 11.34 -22.96
C ASN A 30 -27.45 12.52 -23.86
N PRO A 31 -28.39 13.09 -24.63
CA PRO A 31 -28.13 14.25 -25.47
C PRO A 31 -27.47 15.42 -24.73
N GLU A 32 -27.90 15.70 -23.49
CA GLU A 32 -27.41 16.80 -22.65
C GLU A 32 -25.98 16.61 -22.13
N ASP A 33 -25.41 15.41 -22.22
CA ASP A 33 -24.05 15.11 -21.74
C ASP A 33 -22.96 15.60 -22.72
N TRP A 34 -23.34 16.14 -23.89
CA TRP A 34 -22.41 16.64 -24.90
C TRP A 34 -21.42 17.67 -24.34
N GLU A 35 -21.89 18.52 -23.42
CA GLU A 35 -21.09 19.59 -22.83
C GLU A 35 -20.06 19.04 -21.83
N ALA A 36 -20.43 18.00 -21.08
CA ALA A 36 -19.52 17.31 -20.19
C ALA A 36 -18.44 16.53 -20.97
N HIS A 37 -18.84 15.88 -22.07
CA HIS A 37 -17.91 15.26 -23.01
C HIS A 37 -16.93 16.29 -23.60
N ASP A 38 -17.43 17.46 -24.00
CA ASP A 38 -16.60 18.54 -24.56
C ASP A 38 -15.60 19.11 -23.54
N ALA A 39 -16.03 19.27 -22.29
CA ALA A 39 -15.15 19.64 -21.18
C ALA A 39 -14.09 18.55 -20.90
N LEU A 40 -14.44 17.27 -20.99
CA LEU A 40 -13.51 16.16 -20.81
C LEU A 40 -12.42 16.14 -21.90
N LEU A 41 -12.77 16.40 -23.17
CA LEU A 41 -11.78 16.56 -24.24
C LEU A 41 -10.80 17.69 -23.92
N CYS A 42 -11.32 18.85 -23.51
CA CYS A 42 -10.48 19.99 -23.13
C CYS A 42 -9.54 19.68 -21.96
N LEU A 43 -9.98 18.87 -20.99
CA LEU A 43 -9.15 18.39 -19.89
C LEU A 43 -7.98 17.52 -20.38
N GLN A 44 -8.24 16.62 -21.33
CA GLN A 44 -7.23 15.73 -21.89
C GLN A 44 -6.24 16.48 -22.79
N THR A 45 -6.71 17.46 -23.56
CA THR A 45 -5.88 18.25 -24.48
C THR A 45 -5.25 19.49 -23.84
N GLN A 46 -5.46 19.72 -22.53
CA GLN A 46 -4.99 20.89 -21.80
C GLN A 46 -5.40 22.23 -22.45
N SER A 47 -6.63 22.31 -22.95
CA SER A 47 -7.22 23.49 -23.57
C SER A 47 -8.44 24.01 -22.79
N PHE A 48 -8.96 25.17 -23.18
CA PHE A 48 -10.14 25.78 -22.56
C PHE A 48 -11.37 25.69 -23.46
N LEU A 49 -12.57 25.69 -22.89
CA LEU A 49 -13.83 25.63 -23.67
C LEU A 49 -13.99 26.81 -24.63
N LYS A 50 -13.40 27.96 -24.28
CA LYS A 50 -13.41 29.20 -25.09
C LYS A 50 -12.42 29.17 -26.25
N ASP A 51 -11.48 28.23 -26.30
CA ASP A 51 -10.46 28.16 -27.34
C ASP A 51 -11.09 27.71 -28.68
N GLU A 52 -10.91 28.48 -29.75
CA GLU A 52 -11.55 28.16 -31.04
C GLU A 52 -10.92 26.94 -31.74
N LYS A 53 -9.61 26.74 -31.56
CA LYS A 53 -8.79 25.68 -32.20
C LYS A 53 -8.67 24.40 -31.37
N ARG A 54 -9.45 24.28 -30.28
CA ARG A 54 -9.44 23.08 -29.45
C ARG A 54 -10.01 21.86 -30.18
N LEU A 55 -9.67 20.68 -29.69
CA LEU A 55 -10.33 19.45 -30.12
C LEU A 55 -11.81 19.52 -29.71
N LYS A 56 -12.71 19.45 -30.70
CA LYS A 56 -14.15 19.42 -30.51
C LYS A 56 -14.81 18.54 -31.56
N PHE A 57 -15.90 17.89 -31.19
CA PHE A 57 -16.66 17.08 -32.14
C PHE A 57 -17.49 17.98 -33.06
N GLY A 58 -17.72 17.53 -34.30
CA GLY A 58 -18.41 18.32 -35.32
C GLY A 58 -19.92 18.49 -35.12
N SER A 59 -20.52 17.75 -34.17
CA SER A 59 -21.92 17.82 -33.78
C SER A 59 -22.11 17.33 -32.34
N GLN A 60 -23.34 17.44 -31.81
CA GLN A 60 -23.75 16.97 -30.49
C GLN A 60 -24.52 15.63 -30.55
N GLU A 61 -24.39 14.89 -31.66
CA GLU A 61 -25.23 13.74 -32.00
C GLU A 61 -24.66 12.37 -31.56
N PHE A 62 -23.56 12.36 -30.81
CA PHE A 62 -22.81 11.15 -30.42
C PHE A 62 -23.34 10.49 -29.13
N PHE A 63 -24.64 10.64 -28.86
CA PHE A 63 -25.31 9.99 -27.73
C PHE A 63 -25.91 8.63 -28.09
N LEU A 64 -26.35 7.86 -27.10
CA LEU A 64 -27.02 6.58 -27.32
C LEU A 64 -28.46 6.79 -27.83
N LYS A 65 -28.64 6.81 -29.15
CA LYS A 65 -29.95 7.02 -29.80
C LYS A 65 -30.89 5.82 -29.65
N SER A 66 -32.19 6.10 -29.59
CA SER A 66 -33.20 5.03 -29.64
C SER A 66 -33.27 4.37 -31.01
N SER A 67 -33.82 3.16 -31.06
CA SER A 67 -34.04 2.43 -32.31
C SER A 67 -34.92 3.19 -33.30
N GLN A 68 -35.93 3.93 -32.82
CA GLN A 68 -36.79 4.74 -33.70
C GLN A 68 -35.99 5.85 -34.40
N VAL A 69 -35.16 6.57 -33.64
CA VAL A 69 -34.32 7.65 -34.18
C VAL A 69 -33.32 7.09 -35.19
N MET A 70 -32.68 5.96 -34.88
CA MET A 70 -31.75 5.31 -35.81
C MET A 70 -32.44 4.81 -37.09
N THR A 71 -33.67 4.30 -37.00
CA THR A 71 -34.42 3.84 -38.16
C THR A 71 -34.79 5.00 -39.09
N GLU A 72 -35.22 6.14 -38.54
CA GLU A 72 -35.54 7.33 -39.33
C GLU A 72 -34.27 7.92 -39.98
N LEU A 73 -33.16 7.97 -39.25
CA LEU A 73 -31.86 8.46 -39.77
C LEU A 73 -31.35 7.63 -40.95
N PHE A 74 -31.62 6.32 -40.96
CA PHE A 74 -31.17 5.38 -41.98
C PHE A 74 -32.31 4.84 -42.86
N LYS A 75 -33.41 5.60 -43.02
CA LYS A 75 -34.59 5.17 -43.80
C LYS A 75 -34.30 4.82 -45.26
N ASP A 76 -33.27 5.41 -45.85
CA ASP A 76 -32.84 5.14 -47.23
C ASP A 76 -32.06 3.81 -47.35
N VAL A 77 -31.61 3.24 -46.22
CA VAL A 77 -30.83 2.00 -46.13
C VAL A 77 -31.28 1.16 -44.92
N PRO A 78 -32.56 0.72 -44.89
CA PRO A 78 -33.14 0.08 -43.71
C PRO A 78 -32.47 -1.25 -43.34
N ASP A 79 -31.93 -1.96 -44.34
CA ASP A 79 -31.18 -3.20 -44.16
C ASP A 79 -29.92 -3.02 -43.31
N ALA A 80 -29.30 -1.83 -43.33
CA ALA A 80 -28.15 -1.54 -42.48
C ALA A 80 -28.50 -1.56 -40.98
N VAL A 81 -29.72 -1.13 -40.62
CA VAL A 81 -30.22 -1.19 -39.25
C VAL A 81 -30.55 -2.64 -38.89
N THR A 82 -31.26 -3.38 -39.76
CA THR A 82 -31.58 -4.80 -39.50
C THR A 82 -30.34 -5.69 -39.37
N ASN A 83 -29.27 -5.40 -40.11
CA ASN A 83 -28.02 -6.17 -40.04
C ASN A 83 -27.31 -6.05 -38.68
N THR A 84 -27.58 -5.01 -37.88
CA THR A 84 -27.03 -4.89 -36.52
C THR A 84 -27.47 -6.06 -35.63
N LEU A 85 -28.74 -6.47 -35.73
CA LEU A 85 -29.29 -7.62 -35.00
C LEU A 85 -28.66 -8.93 -35.47
N ARG A 86 -28.48 -9.09 -36.78
CA ARG A 86 -27.82 -10.28 -37.35
C ARG A 86 -26.37 -10.44 -36.87
N ILE A 87 -25.67 -9.33 -36.66
CA ILE A 87 -24.31 -9.35 -36.09
C ILE A 87 -24.38 -9.70 -34.61
N ALA A 88 -25.27 -9.07 -33.85
CA ALA A 88 -25.47 -9.37 -32.43
C ALA A 88 -25.78 -10.85 -32.20
N ASP A 89 -26.68 -11.46 -33.00
CA ASP A 89 -27.05 -12.87 -32.92
C ASP A 89 -25.87 -13.83 -33.20
N LYS A 90 -24.88 -13.40 -33.99
CA LYS A 90 -23.69 -14.19 -34.33
C LYS A 90 -22.58 -14.07 -33.28
N CYS A 91 -22.58 -13.04 -32.46
CA CYS A 91 -21.52 -12.76 -31.48
C CYS A 91 -21.79 -13.46 -30.15
N ASN A 92 -21.26 -14.66 -29.98
CA ASN A 92 -21.41 -15.47 -28.76
C ASN A 92 -20.05 -15.66 -28.07
N VAL A 93 -19.68 -14.75 -27.16
CA VAL A 93 -18.45 -14.84 -26.35
C VAL A 93 -18.83 -15.22 -24.92
N GLN A 94 -18.31 -16.34 -24.44
CA GLN A 94 -18.52 -16.80 -23.05
C GLN A 94 -17.23 -16.63 -22.26
N LEU A 95 -17.29 -15.83 -21.19
CA LEU A 95 -16.21 -15.70 -20.23
C LEU A 95 -16.48 -16.68 -19.08
N ILE A 96 -15.55 -17.60 -18.86
CA ILE A 96 -15.63 -18.54 -17.73
C ILE A 96 -15.15 -17.78 -16.50
N LEU A 97 -16.08 -17.47 -15.59
CA LEU A 97 -15.78 -16.77 -14.34
C LEU A 97 -15.82 -17.75 -13.16
N GLY A 98 -14.97 -17.51 -12.16
CA GLY A 98 -14.95 -18.26 -10.90
C GLY A 98 -14.17 -19.58 -10.91
N GLN A 99 -13.54 -19.97 -12.01
CA GLN A 99 -12.59 -21.09 -12.04
C GLN A 99 -11.18 -20.60 -11.74
N SER A 100 -10.47 -21.24 -10.81
CA SER A 100 -9.11 -20.82 -10.45
C SER A 100 -8.07 -21.29 -11.47
N ILE A 101 -7.30 -20.34 -12.00
CA ILE A 101 -6.15 -20.54 -12.87
C ILE A 101 -4.90 -20.36 -12.01
N LEU A 102 -4.52 -21.41 -11.27
CA LEU A 102 -3.36 -21.39 -10.40
C LEU A 102 -2.08 -21.75 -11.18
N PRO A 103 -0.96 -21.04 -10.96
CA PRO A 103 0.34 -21.45 -11.47
C PRO A 103 0.81 -22.73 -10.79
N ASN A 104 1.56 -23.54 -11.54
CA ASN A 104 2.19 -24.75 -11.02
C ASN A 104 3.52 -24.40 -10.36
N PHE A 105 3.81 -24.97 -9.20
CA PHE A 105 5.15 -24.87 -8.60
C PHE A 105 6.07 -25.96 -9.20
N PRO A 106 7.36 -25.67 -9.47
CA PRO A 106 8.30 -26.71 -9.90
C PRO A 106 8.62 -27.66 -8.73
N ILE A 107 8.10 -28.90 -8.78
CA ILE A 107 8.25 -29.91 -7.72
C ILE A 107 9.45 -30.84 -8.04
N PRO A 108 10.24 -31.26 -7.02
CA PRO A 108 11.26 -32.28 -7.20
C PRO A 108 10.71 -33.60 -7.77
N GLN A 109 11.53 -34.29 -8.59
CA GLN A 109 11.12 -35.54 -9.25
C GLN A 109 10.68 -36.61 -8.23
N GLY A 110 9.52 -37.24 -8.48
CA GLY A 110 8.97 -38.29 -7.62
C GLY A 110 8.08 -37.80 -6.47
N LYS A 111 7.82 -36.49 -6.35
CA LYS A 111 6.93 -35.91 -5.33
C LYS A 111 5.71 -35.23 -5.96
N SER A 112 4.60 -35.19 -5.23
CA SER A 112 3.44 -34.32 -5.49
C SER A 112 3.54 -33.02 -4.68
N SER A 113 2.80 -31.96 -5.05
CA SER A 113 2.82 -30.70 -4.31
C SER A 113 2.37 -30.88 -2.86
N GLY A 114 1.37 -31.72 -2.63
CA GLY A 114 0.94 -32.11 -1.29
C GLY A 114 2.02 -32.82 -0.47
N SER A 115 2.70 -33.82 -1.06
CA SER A 115 3.77 -34.56 -0.35
C SER A 115 4.97 -33.67 -0.02
N TYR A 116 5.36 -32.79 -0.94
CA TYR A 116 6.49 -31.89 -0.75
C TYR A 116 6.18 -30.80 0.29
N LEU A 117 4.97 -30.25 0.28
CA LEU A 117 4.50 -29.32 1.30
C LEU A 117 4.54 -29.96 2.70
N SER A 118 4.02 -31.19 2.84
CA SER A 118 4.02 -31.91 4.11
C SER A 118 5.42 -32.19 4.63
N GLU A 119 6.36 -32.55 3.75
CA GLU A 119 7.77 -32.75 4.11
C GLU A 119 8.41 -31.47 4.66
N LEU A 120 8.27 -30.34 3.95
CA LEU A 120 8.80 -29.05 4.40
C LEU A 120 8.26 -28.65 5.78
N CYS A 121 6.98 -28.89 6.04
CA CYS A 121 6.38 -28.61 7.34
C CYS A 121 6.94 -29.54 8.43
N ARG A 122 7.09 -30.83 8.15
CA ARG A 122 7.62 -31.81 9.11
C ARG A 122 9.09 -31.55 9.44
N ASP A 123 9.90 -31.18 8.46
CA ASP A 123 11.31 -30.81 8.66
C ASP A 123 11.44 -29.53 9.50
N SER A 124 10.48 -28.60 9.36
CA SER A 124 10.48 -27.32 10.09
C SER A 124 9.86 -27.41 11.47
N LEU A 125 9.05 -28.44 11.75
CA LEU A 125 8.35 -28.65 13.01
C LEU A 125 9.29 -28.63 14.23
N PRO A 126 10.38 -29.42 14.30
CA PRO A 126 11.28 -29.40 15.46
C PRO A 126 12.06 -28.08 15.61
N LEU A 127 12.21 -27.30 14.54
CA LEU A 127 12.92 -26.02 14.58
C LEU A 127 12.09 -24.90 15.22
N ARG A 128 10.77 -24.91 15.00
CA ARG A 128 9.83 -23.93 15.57
C ARG A 128 9.21 -24.40 16.87
N TYR A 129 9.04 -25.71 17.02
CA TYR A 129 8.52 -26.37 18.21
C TYR A 129 9.48 -27.46 18.69
N PRO A 130 10.57 -27.12 19.40
CA PRO A 130 11.52 -28.11 19.92
C PRO A 130 10.86 -29.17 20.82
N ASN A 131 9.76 -28.81 21.50
CA ASN A 131 8.97 -29.70 22.36
C ASN A 131 7.50 -29.72 21.90
N PHE A 132 7.24 -30.14 20.66
CA PHE A 132 5.87 -30.18 20.13
C PHE A 132 5.00 -31.22 20.86
N THR A 133 3.73 -30.87 21.07
CA THR A 133 2.73 -31.71 21.73
C THR A 133 1.88 -32.47 20.70
N PRO A 134 1.15 -33.52 21.10
CA PRO A 134 0.18 -34.18 20.21
C PRO A 134 -0.89 -33.23 19.65
N GLU A 135 -1.19 -32.14 20.36
CA GLU A 135 -2.13 -31.11 19.90
C GLU A 135 -1.56 -30.32 18.70
N ILE A 136 -0.27 -29.96 18.75
CA ILE A 136 0.43 -29.29 17.65
C ILE A 136 0.44 -30.17 16.40
N GLU A 137 0.76 -31.46 16.57
CA GLU A 137 0.79 -32.42 15.47
C GLU A 137 -0.61 -32.63 14.87
N LYS A 138 -1.63 -32.77 15.71
CA LYS A 138 -3.03 -32.87 15.26
C LYS A 138 -3.48 -31.64 14.49
N ARG A 139 -3.09 -30.43 14.92
CA ARG A 139 -3.37 -29.19 14.21
C ARG A 139 -2.68 -29.16 12.85
N LEU A 140 -1.41 -29.56 12.77
CA LEU A 140 -0.66 -29.63 11.52
C LEU A 140 -1.32 -30.59 10.51
N GLU A 141 -1.64 -31.82 10.92
CA GLU A 141 -2.27 -32.81 10.05
C GLU A 141 -3.66 -32.36 9.58
N PHE A 142 -4.45 -31.73 10.46
CA PHE A 142 -5.72 -31.13 10.07
C PHE A 142 -5.55 -30.06 8.99
N GLU A 143 -4.66 -29.07 9.20
CA GLU A 143 -4.44 -27.99 8.22
C GLU A 143 -3.92 -28.53 6.88
N LEU A 144 -2.94 -29.45 6.89
CA LEU A 144 -2.42 -30.08 5.68
C LEU A 144 -3.52 -30.82 4.92
N SER A 145 -4.39 -31.55 5.61
CA SER A 145 -5.52 -32.27 4.98
C SER A 145 -6.51 -31.31 4.30
N VAL A 146 -6.78 -30.15 4.91
CA VAL A 146 -7.67 -29.14 4.34
C VAL A 146 -7.02 -28.50 3.11
N ILE A 147 -5.75 -28.10 3.19
CA ILE A 147 -5.01 -27.48 2.08
C ILE A 147 -4.93 -28.41 0.88
N GLN A 148 -4.65 -29.70 1.11
CA GLN A 148 -4.60 -30.72 0.06
C GLN A 148 -5.97 -30.94 -0.59
N ARG A 149 -7.03 -31.09 0.20
CA ARG A 149 -8.39 -31.29 -0.30
C ARG A 149 -8.90 -30.10 -1.12
N MET A 150 -8.48 -28.88 -0.77
CA MET A 150 -8.87 -27.66 -1.49
C MET A 150 -7.98 -27.37 -2.73
N GLY A 151 -6.88 -28.10 -2.93
CA GLY A 151 -6.00 -27.92 -4.08
C GLY A 151 -5.06 -26.70 -3.99
N PHE A 152 -4.73 -26.24 -2.78
CA PHE A 152 -3.90 -25.04 -2.59
C PHE A 152 -2.42 -25.33 -2.27
N CYS A 153 -1.95 -26.56 -2.43
CA CYS A 153 -0.57 -26.92 -2.11
C CYS A 153 0.46 -26.10 -2.90
N ASP A 154 0.29 -26.00 -4.22
CA ASP A 154 1.17 -25.21 -5.08
C ASP A 154 1.22 -23.74 -4.67
N TYR A 155 0.08 -23.17 -4.26
CA TYR A 155 0.02 -21.80 -3.78
C TYR A 155 0.87 -21.56 -2.53
N PHE A 156 0.79 -22.44 -1.52
CA PHE A 156 1.66 -22.34 -0.35
C PHE A 156 3.14 -22.50 -0.70
N LEU A 157 3.47 -23.39 -1.64
CA LEU A 157 4.85 -23.58 -2.11
C LEU A 157 5.39 -22.34 -2.83
N ILE A 158 4.57 -21.69 -3.66
CA ILE A 158 4.93 -20.43 -4.33
C ILE A 158 5.23 -19.36 -3.29
N VAL A 159 4.32 -19.14 -2.34
CA VAL A 159 4.49 -18.14 -1.28
C VAL A 159 5.73 -18.42 -0.42
N TRP A 160 5.91 -19.67 0.01
CA TRP A 160 7.09 -20.12 0.76
C TRP A 160 8.39 -19.82 0.02
N ASP A 161 8.45 -20.14 -1.26
CA ASP A 161 9.64 -19.96 -2.09
C ASP A 161 10.00 -18.48 -2.25
N LEU A 162 9.02 -17.61 -2.47
CA LEU A 162 9.21 -16.16 -2.56
C LEU A 162 9.80 -15.60 -1.28
N ILE A 163 9.25 -15.99 -0.12
CA ILE A 163 9.69 -15.51 1.19
C ILE A 163 11.08 -16.07 1.52
N ARG A 164 11.33 -17.34 1.23
CA ARG A 164 12.65 -17.97 1.39
C ARG A 164 13.70 -17.23 0.56
N TYR A 165 13.43 -16.98 -0.72
CA TYR A 165 14.35 -16.29 -1.61
C TYR A 165 14.62 -14.86 -1.15
N ALA A 166 13.57 -14.12 -0.75
CA ALA A 166 13.71 -12.77 -0.21
C ALA A 166 14.67 -12.72 0.99
N ARG A 167 14.48 -13.63 1.96
CA ARG A 167 15.37 -13.74 3.13
C ARG A 167 16.81 -14.10 2.71
N GLN A 168 16.99 -14.99 1.72
CA GLN A 168 18.31 -15.40 1.22
C GLN A 168 19.10 -14.24 0.60
N ILE A 169 18.44 -13.32 -0.11
CA ILE A 169 19.08 -12.14 -0.73
C ILE A 169 19.10 -10.92 0.20
N GLY A 170 18.75 -11.08 1.48
CA GLY A 170 18.76 -10.01 2.48
C GLY A 170 17.67 -8.95 2.28
N VAL A 171 16.53 -9.32 1.67
CA VAL A 171 15.31 -8.50 1.63
C VAL A 171 14.45 -8.82 2.85
N PRO A 172 14.21 -7.86 3.75
CA PRO A 172 13.32 -8.04 4.88
C PRO A 172 11.90 -8.39 4.46
N VAL A 173 11.29 -9.32 5.18
CA VAL A 173 9.90 -9.76 5.01
C VAL A 173 9.16 -9.53 6.32
N GLY A 174 7.92 -9.06 6.25
CA GLY A 174 7.07 -8.89 7.42
C GLY A 174 6.70 -10.23 8.07
N PRO A 175 6.20 -10.20 9.31
CA PRO A 175 5.83 -11.39 10.09
C PRO A 175 4.52 -12.06 9.61
N GLY A 176 3.95 -11.61 8.49
CA GLY A 176 2.68 -12.04 7.93
C GLY A 176 1.61 -10.94 8.01
N ARG A 177 0.54 -11.11 7.23
CA ARG A 177 -0.60 -10.20 7.18
C ARG A 177 -1.90 -10.98 7.04
N GLY A 178 -2.96 -10.39 7.57
CA GLY A 178 -4.32 -10.86 7.28
C GLY A 178 -4.65 -12.10 8.10
N SER A 179 -5.41 -13.03 7.51
CA SER A 179 -5.76 -14.29 8.18
C SER A 179 -4.67 -15.34 8.10
N ALA A 180 -3.69 -15.22 7.19
CA ALA A 180 -2.63 -16.21 6.97
C ALA A 180 -1.83 -16.55 8.26
N ALA A 181 -1.74 -15.60 9.20
CA ALA A 181 -1.11 -15.77 10.50
C ALA A 181 -1.83 -16.78 11.43
N GLY A 182 -3.08 -17.17 11.12
CA GLY A 182 -3.82 -18.20 11.86
C GLY A 182 -3.45 -19.65 11.50
N SER A 183 -2.57 -19.86 10.52
CA SER A 183 -2.16 -21.19 10.05
C SER A 183 -0.82 -21.62 10.67
N ILE A 184 -0.79 -22.82 11.25
CA ILE A 184 0.47 -23.45 11.67
C ILE A 184 1.34 -23.80 10.46
N VAL A 185 0.74 -24.19 9.34
CA VAL A 185 1.47 -24.45 8.09
C VAL A 185 2.22 -23.19 7.63
N SER A 186 1.57 -22.03 7.64
CA SER A 186 2.22 -20.74 7.33
C SER A 186 3.38 -20.42 8.29
N TYR A 187 3.21 -20.68 9.59
CA TYR A 187 4.23 -20.43 10.60
C TYR A 187 5.47 -21.33 10.44
N LEU A 188 5.25 -22.62 10.18
CA LEU A 188 6.33 -23.60 9.96
C LEU A 188 7.13 -23.28 8.71
N LEU A 189 6.47 -22.87 7.63
CA LEU A 189 7.11 -22.45 6.38
C LEU A 189 7.78 -21.07 6.48
N ARG A 190 7.71 -20.40 7.63
CA ARG A 190 8.14 -19.00 7.80
C ARG A 190 7.46 -18.02 6.84
N ILE A 191 6.25 -18.35 6.38
CA ILE A 191 5.35 -17.41 5.70
C ILE A 191 4.88 -16.37 6.72
N THR A 192 4.61 -16.81 7.95
CA THR A 192 4.38 -15.94 9.11
C THR A 192 5.42 -16.19 10.20
N ASP A 193 5.66 -15.20 11.05
CA ASP A 193 6.60 -15.27 12.17
C ASP A 193 5.91 -15.15 13.55
N ILE A 194 4.57 -15.12 13.57
CA ILE A 194 3.76 -15.16 14.80
C ILE A 194 3.21 -16.57 15.05
N GLU A 195 3.33 -17.05 16.29
CA GLU A 195 2.89 -18.39 16.68
C GLU A 195 1.36 -18.46 16.86
N PRO A 196 0.62 -19.23 16.03
CA PRO A 196 -0.83 -19.17 16.04
C PRO A 196 -1.47 -19.73 17.31
N LEU A 197 -0.97 -20.85 17.83
CA LEU A 197 -1.59 -21.54 18.97
C LEU A 197 -1.46 -20.74 20.26
N ARG A 198 -0.28 -20.17 20.53
CA ARG A 198 -0.02 -19.33 21.70
C ARG A 198 -0.99 -18.15 21.82
N TYR A 199 -1.34 -17.52 20.70
CA TYR A 199 -2.21 -16.33 20.67
C TYR A 199 -3.67 -16.64 20.28
N GLY A 200 -4.05 -17.93 20.19
CA GLY A 200 -5.41 -18.34 19.84
C GLY A 200 -5.85 -17.87 18.46
N LEU A 201 -4.95 -17.93 17.47
CA LEU A 201 -5.24 -17.58 16.08
C LEU A 201 -5.85 -18.77 15.32
N LEU A 202 -6.91 -18.49 14.57
CA LEU A 202 -7.77 -19.52 13.97
C LEU A 202 -7.44 -19.78 12.50
N PHE A 203 -7.22 -21.05 12.17
CA PHE A 203 -6.99 -21.49 10.79
C PHE A 203 -8.26 -21.39 9.94
N GLU A 204 -9.43 -21.70 10.51
CA GLU A 204 -10.71 -21.71 9.80
C GLU A 204 -11.16 -20.32 9.38
N ARG A 205 -10.60 -19.28 10.03
CA ARG A 205 -10.77 -17.89 9.63
C ARG A 205 -9.92 -17.54 8.38
N PHE A 206 -8.83 -18.29 8.16
CA PHE A 206 -8.02 -18.21 6.95
C PHE A 206 -8.57 -19.07 5.83
N LEU A 207 -8.70 -20.38 6.09
CA LEU A 207 -9.24 -21.36 5.17
C LEU A 207 -10.40 -22.10 5.83
N ASN A 208 -11.61 -21.75 5.44
CA ASN A 208 -12.81 -22.40 5.94
C ASN A 208 -12.99 -23.76 5.26
N PRO A 209 -12.96 -24.88 5.99
CA PRO A 209 -13.07 -26.22 5.40
C PRO A 209 -14.42 -26.47 4.72
N ASP A 210 -15.48 -25.74 5.09
CA ASP A 210 -16.83 -25.90 4.56
C ASP A 210 -17.07 -25.07 3.27
N ARG A 211 -16.08 -24.29 2.82
CA ARG A 211 -16.20 -23.46 1.62
C ARG A 211 -14.88 -23.35 0.85
N ILE A 212 -14.91 -23.76 -0.42
CA ILE A 212 -13.78 -23.52 -1.32
C ILE A 212 -13.77 -22.05 -1.73
N SER A 213 -12.78 -21.30 -1.24
CA SER A 213 -12.45 -19.94 -1.66
C SER A 213 -10.94 -19.80 -1.72
N MET A 214 -10.44 -19.05 -2.70
CA MET A 214 -9.00 -18.82 -2.86
C MET A 214 -8.43 -18.09 -1.63
N PRO A 215 -7.38 -18.62 -0.98
CA PRO A 215 -6.71 -17.94 0.11
C PRO A 215 -5.90 -16.74 -0.42
N ASP A 216 -6.05 -15.59 0.23
CA ASP A 216 -5.24 -14.40 -0.05
C ASP A 216 -4.12 -14.29 1.00
N ILE A 217 -2.87 -14.48 0.59
CA ILE A 217 -1.67 -14.33 1.43
C ILE A 217 -0.92 -13.11 0.90
N ASP A 218 -1.20 -11.97 1.53
CA ASP A 218 -0.45 -10.75 1.31
C ASP A 218 0.95 -10.85 1.93
N ILE A 219 1.97 -10.40 1.20
CA ILE A 219 3.36 -10.42 1.65
C ILE A 219 3.89 -9.00 1.74
N ASP A 220 4.34 -8.62 2.94
CA ASP A 220 5.04 -7.35 3.16
C ASP A 220 6.54 -7.56 2.91
N PHE A 221 7.08 -6.86 1.90
CA PHE A 221 8.52 -6.74 1.65
C PHE A 221 9.00 -5.34 2.04
N SER A 222 10.31 -5.20 2.27
CA SER A 222 10.90 -3.87 2.31
C SER A 222 10.68 -3.15 0.97
N ASP A 223 10.32 -1.86 1.01
CA ASP A 223 10.03 -1.08 -0.20
C ASP A 223 11.21 -1.02 -1.17
N GLU A 224 12.45 -0.97 -0.65
CA GLU A 224 13.69 -1.06 -1.42
C GLU A 224 13.96 -2.44 -2.05
N GLY A 225 13.43 -3.51 -1.43
CA GLY A 225 13.71 -4.90 -1.83
C GLY A 225 12.66 -5.49 -2.76
N ARG A 226 11.46 -4.90 -2.79
CA ARG A 226 10.30 -5.41 -3.53
C ARG A 226 10.61 -5.68 -5.01
N SER A 227 11.24 -4.76 -5.73
CA SER A 227 11.53 -4.93 -7.16
C SER A 227 12.37 -6.17 -7.46
N LYS A 228 13.33 -6.50 -6.58
CA LYS A 228 14.17 -7.70 -6.73
C LYS A 228 13.36 -8.99 -6.64
N ILE A 229 12.28 -8.98 -5.87
CA ILE A 229 11.36 -10.14 -5.77
C ILE A 229 10.51 -10.25 -7.02
N ILE A 230 10.04 -9.13 -7.57
CA ILE A 230 9.32 -9.12 -8.86
C ILE A 230 10.20 -9.70 -9.97
N ASP A 231 11.46 -9.27 -10.04
CA ASP A 231 12.43 -9.79 -11.01
C ASP A 231 12.62 -11.30 -10.87
N TYR A 232 12.70 -11.80 -9.64
CA TYR A 232 12.79 -13.23 -9.37
C TYR A 232 11.55 -14.00 -9.85
N VAL A 233 10.34 -13.47 -9.61
CA VAL A 233 9.09 -14.09 -10.09
C VAL A 233 9.07 -14.14 -11.60
N VAL A 234 9.44 -13.04 -12.27
CA VAL A 234 9.52 -12.95 -13.73
C VAL A 234 10.54 -13.95 -14.28
N GLN A 235 11.70 -14.10 -13.66
CA GLN A 235 12.72 -15.08 -14.06
C GLN A 235 12.24 -16.53 -13.86
N LYS A 236 11.51 -16.80 -12.78
CA LYS A 236 11.07 -18.15 -12.41
C LYS A 236 9.87 -18.66 -13.20
N TYR A 237 8.85 -17.83 -13.39
CA TYR A 237 7.60 -18.21 -14.06
C TYR A 237 7.51 -17.74 -15.52
N GLY A 238 8.45 -16.88 -15.96
CA GLY A 238 8.51 -16.37 -17.32
C GLY A 238 7.82 -15.01 -17.49
N ARG A 239 8.39 -14.13 -18.33
CA ARG A 239 7.89 -12.77 -18.56
C ARG A 239 6.48 -12.73 -19.16
N ASP A 240 6.09 -13.73 -19.94
CA ASP A 240 4.77 -13.82 -20.56
C ASP A 240 3.66 -14.27 -19.59
N ASN A 241 4.06 -14.78 -18.42
CA ASN A 241 3.16 -15.37 -17.42
C ASN A 241 3.01 -14.49 -16.17
N VAL A 242 3.78 -13.41 -16.07
CA VAL A 242 3.84 -12.53 -14.90
C VAL A 242 3.64 -11.08 -15.33
N SER A 243 2.68 -10.40 -14.71
CA SER A 243 2.38 -8.99 -14.98
C SER A 243 1.92 -8.28 -13.73
N GLN A 244 2.15 -6.97 -13.66
CA GLN A 244 1.50 -6.14 -12.64
C GLN A 244 0.05 -5.86 -13.03
N ILE A 245 -0.78 -5.48 -12.06
CA ILE A 245 -2.21 -5.17 -12.28
C ILE A 245 -2.37 -3.68 -12.60
N ILE A 246 -3.25 -3.32 -13.54
CA ILE A 246 -3.59 -1.91 -13.78
C ILE A 246 -4.51 -1.35 -12.69
N THR A 247 -4.36 -0.06 -12.44
CA THR A 247 -5.32 0.70 -11.62
C THR A 247 -5.91 1.83 -12.44
N PHE A 248 -7.16 2.14 -12.17
CA PHE A 248 -7.86 3.26 -12.79
C PHE A 248 -8.14 4.32 -11.74
N ASN A 249 -7.55 5.50 -11.92
CA ASN A 249 -7.81 6.62 -11.02
C ASN A 249 -8.98 7.43 -11.56
N SER A 250 -10.09 7.45 -10.81
CA SER A 250 -11.28 8.21 -11.15
C SER A 250 -11.18 9.69 -10.74
N ILE A 251 -11.96 10.54 -11.40
CA ILE A 251 -12.08 11.95 -11.03
C ILE A 251 -12.93 12.06 -9.76
N GLN A 252 -12.32 12.50 -8.66
CA GLN A 252 -13.00 12.71 -7.37
C GLN A 252 -13.77 14.04 -7.34
N ALA A 253 -14.83 14.14 -6.53
CA ALA A 253 -15.70 15.32 -6.37
C ALA A 253 -14.98 16.68 -6.38
N LYS A 254 -14.02 16.90 -5.46
CA LYS A 254 -13.27 18.17 -5.36
C LYS A 254 -12.44 18.46 -6.63
N LEU A 255 -11.82 17.43 -7.20
CA LEU A 255 -11.02 17.56 -8.40
C LEU A 255 -11.89 17.79 -9.63
N ALA A 256 -13.08 17.18 -9.71
CA ALA A 256 -14.04 17.43 -10.78
C ALA A 256 -14.40 18.92 -10.85
N ILE A 257 -14.74 19.55 -9.71
CA ILE A 257 -15.02 21.00 -9.64
C ILE A 257 -13.81 21.82 -10.09
N ARG A 258 -12.61 21.48 -9.60
CA ARG A 258 -11.37 22.20 -9.96
C ARG A 258 -11.00 22.09 -11.44
N ASP A 259 -11.04 20.89 -11.96
CA ASP A 259 -10.68 20.58 -13.34
C ASP A 259 -11.66 21.24 -14.32
N VAL A 260 -12.96 21.11 -14.08
CA VAL A 260 -14.00 21.74 -14.90
C VAL A 260 -13.94 23.26 -14.79
N GLY A 261 -13.77 23.80 -13.57
CA GLY A 261 -13.62 25.24 -13.35
C GLY A 261 -12.44 25.84 -14.12
N ARG A 262 -11.30 25.14 -14.15
CA ARG A 262 -10.14 25.52 -14.97
C ARG A 262 -10.48 25.57 -16.46
N VAL A 263 -11.14 24.55 -16.99
CA VAL A 263 -11.48 24.44 -18.42
C VAL A 263 -12.54 25.47 -18.84
N MET A 264 -13.46 25.83 -17.92
CA MET A 264 -14.41 26.92 -18.09
C MET A 264 -13.79 28.33 -17.94
N GLN A 265 -12.54 28.40 -17.46
CA GLN A 265 -11.84 29.64 -17.08
C GLN A 265 -12.56 30.46 -15.98
N ILE A 266 -13.14 29.77 -15.00
CA ILE A 266 -13.68 30.42 -13.79
C ILE A 266 -12.49 30.82 -12.90
N PRO A 267 -12.50 32.01 -12.25
CA PRO A 267 -11.42 32.43 -11.37
C PRO A 267 -11.09 31.39 -10.29
N LEU A 268 -9.80 31.04 -10.15
CA LEU A 268 -9.33 30.02 -9.20
C LEU A 268 -9.83 30.21 -7.76
N PRO A 269 -9.87 31.44 -7.18
CA PRO A 269 -10.40 31.64 -5.83
C PRO A 269 -11.86 31.21 -5.67
N GLU A 270 -12.68 31.39 -6.70
CA GLU A 270 -14.09 30.98 -6.68
C GLU A 270 -14.22 29.46 -6.78
N VAL A 271 -13.48 28.85 -7.69
CA VAL A 271 -13.43 27.39 -7.85
C VAL A 271 -12.98 26.70 -6.56
N ASP A 272 -11.93 27.23 -5.92
CA ASP A 272 -11.45 26.70 -4.64
C ASP A 272 -12.42 26.92 -3.49
N ARG A 273 -13.18 28.02 -3.48
CA ARG A 273 -14.25 28.25 -2.49
C ARG A 273 -15.31 27.16 -2.60
N ILE A 274 -15.80 26.88 -3.81
CA ILE A 274 -16.83 25.85 -4.05
C ILE A 274 -16.28 24.46 -3.72
N ALA A 275 -15.06 24.13 -4.16
CA ALA A 275 -14.44 22.83 -3.89
C ALA A 275 -14.18 22.56 -2.40
N LYS A 276 -13.97 23.60 -1.58
CA LYS A 276 -13.79 23.48 -0.12
C LYS A 276 -15.08 23.17 0.64
N LEU A 277 -16.25 23.47 0.07
CA LEU A 277 -17.55 23.13 0.67
C LEU A 277 -17.83 21.62 0.63
N VAL A 278 -17.18 20.90 -0.30
CA VAL A 278 -17.29 19.44 -0.37
C VAL A 278 -16.59 18.84 0.86
N PRO A 279 -17.26 17.99 1.66
CA PRO A 279 -16.64 17.35 2.81
C PRO A 279 -15.42 16.50 2.43
N GLU A 280 -14.62 16.13 3.43
CA GLU A 280 -13.50 15.19 3.24
C GLU A 280 -13.90 13.82 3.76
N GLY A 281 -13.59 12.78 2.98
CA GLY A 281 -13.93 11.42 3.33
C GLY A 281 -13.99 10.48 2.12
N PRO A 282 -13.89 9.16 2.35
CA PRO A 282 -14.06 8.17 1.30
C PRO A 282 -15.53 8.10 0.85
N GLY A 283 -15.76 7.84 -0.44
CA GLY A 283 -17.10 7.59 -0.99
C GLY A 283 -17.99 8.84 -1.12
N ILE A 284 -17.41 10.03 -1.10
CA ILE A 284 -18.16 11.27 -1.29
C ILE A 284 -18.48 11.46 -2.77
N HIS A 285 -19.77 11.61 -3.08
CA HIS A 285 -20.29 11.85 -4.42
C HIS A 285 -21.01 13.20 -4.50
N LEU A 286 -20.79 13.98 -5.56
CA LEU A 286 -21.40 15.32 -5.71
C LEU A 286 -22.93 15.25 -5.65
N LYS A 287 -23.54 14.19 -6.23
CA LYS A 287 -24.99 13.98 -6.21
C LYS A 287 -25.58 13.91 -4.80
N SER A 288 -24.90 13.28 -3.83
CA SER A 288 -25.38 13.19 -2.45
C SER A 288 -25.05 14.47 -1.68
N VAL A 289 -23.86 15.03 -1.89
CA VAL A 289 -23.38 16.22 -1.18
C VAL A 289 -24.29 17.45 -1.40
N PHE A 290 -24.91 17.59 -2.58
CA PHE A 290 -25.84 18.69 -2.83
C PHE A 290 -27.10 18.65 -1.95
N GLN A 291 -27.45 17.48 -1.39
CA GLN A 291 -28.58 17.36 -0.46
C GLN A 291 -28.14 17.59 0.99
N ASP A 292 -26.92 17.17 1.33
CA ASP A 292 -26.41 17.15 2.70
C ASP A 292 -25.75 18.47 3.13
N VAL A 293 -25.24 19.27 2.18
CA VAL A 293 -24.52 20.52 2.46
C VAL A 293 -25.35 21.73 2.01
N PRO A 294 -25.94 22.51 2.94
CA PRO A 294 -26.82 23.63 2.63
C PRO A 294 -26.21 24.65 1.67
N ASP A 295 -24.94 25.00 1.84
CA ASP A 295 -24.25 25.99 1.00
C ASP A 295 -24.11 25.53 -0.47
N LEU A 296 -23.84 24.24 -0.70
CA LEU A 296 -23.75 23.70 -2.05
C LEU A 296 -25.13 23.55 -2.69
N LYS A 297 -26.15 23.23 -1.89
CA LYS A 297 -27.55 23.22 -2.32
C LYS A 297 -27.99 24.60 -2.80
N ASP A 298 -27.67 25.65 -2.03
CA ASP A 298 -28.00 27.03 -2.41
C ASP A 298 -27.30 27.46 -3.71
N ILE A 299 -26.03 27.09 -3.90
CA ILE A 299 -25.32 27.35 -5.17
C ILE A 299 -25.99 26.60 -6.34
N TRP A 300 -26.43 25.36 -6.12
CA TRP A 300 -27.13 24.56 -7.12
C TRP A 300 -28.49 25.15 -7.52
N GLU A 301 -29.27 25.64 -6.55
CA GLU A 301 -30.64 26.14 -6.76
C GLU A 301 -30.67 27.64 -7.14
N ASN A 302 -29.85 28.47 -6.50
CA ASN A 302 -29.89 29.94 -6.56
C ASN A 302 -28.60 30.60 -7.06
N GLY A 303 -27.52 29.83 -7.27
CA GLY A 303 -26.25 30.35 -7.77
C GLY A 303 -26.29 30.92 -9.19
N THR A 304 -25.16 31.50 -9.63
CA THR A 304 -25.02 32.07 -10.98
C THR A 304 -25.13 31.00 -12.06
N HIS A 305 -25.41 31.41 -13.30
CA HIS A 305 -25.47 30.49 -14.43
C HIS A 305 -24.16 29.70 -14.61
N GLU A 306 -23.00 30.37 -14.44
CA GLU A 306 -21.69 29.71 -14.51
C GLU A 306 -21.47 28.69 -13.38
N GLN A 307 -21.91 29.00 -12.15
CA GLN A 307 -21.80 28.08 -11.01
C GLN A 307 -22.67 26.83 -11.21
N LYS A 308 -23.91 27.00 -11.66
CA LYS A 308 -24.81 25.88 -11.95
C LYS A 308 -24.27 25.00 -13.07
N ARG A 309 -23.75 25.61 -14.14
CA ARG A 309 -23.11 24.92 -15.26
C ARG A 309 -21.86 24.16 -14.81
N LEU A 310 -21.01 24.78 -13.99
CA LEU A 310 -19.84 24.14 -13.37
C LEU A 310 -20.23 22.88 -12.59
N LEU A 311 -21.20 22.99 -11.67
CA LEU A 311 -21.63 21.86 -10.85
C LEU A 311 -22.27 20.75 -11.68
N LYS A 312 -23.08 21.10 -12.70
CA LYS A 312 -23.70 20.12 -13.59
C LYS A 312 -22.64 19.30 -14.33
N ILE A 313 -21.69 19.97 -14.98
CA ILE A 313 -20.60 19.30 -15.71
C ILE A 313 -19.72 18.49 -14.73
N ALA A 314 -19.36 19.06 -13.58
CA ALA A 314 -18.56 18.39 -12.55
C ALA A 314 -19.23 17.08 -12.08
N THR A 315 -20.55 17.08 -11.90
CA THR A 315 -21.34 15.91 -11.49
C THR A 315 -21.36 14.82 -12.56
N THR A 316 -21.37 15.20 -13.84
CA THR A 316 -21.33 14.23 -14.95
C THR A 316 -19.93 13.62 -15.14
N VAL A 317 -18.86 14.41 -14.94
CA VAL A 317 -17.47 13.91 -15.12
C VAL A 317 -16.92 13.19 -13.88
N GLU A 318 -17.52 13.40 -12.72
CA GLU A 318 -17.17 12.68 -11.50
C GLU A 318 -17.27 11.16 -11.71
N GLY A 319 -16.28 10.43 -11.19
CA GLY A 319 -16.24 8.96 -11.28
C GLY A 319 -15.70 8.43 -12.62
N LEU A 320 -15.59 9.26 -13.65
CA LEU A 320 -14.93 8.86 -14.90
C LEU A 320 -13.44 8.59 -14.68
N VAL A 321 -12.88 7.67 -15.45
CA VAL A 321 -11.45 7.32 -15.41
C VAL A 321 -10.62 8.48 -15.98
N ARG A 322 -9.65 8.96 -15.19
CA ARG A 322 -8.75 10.06 -15.59
C ARG A 322 -7.46 9.55 -16.21
N HIS A 323 -6.83 8.57 -15.58
CA HIS A 323 -5.58 7.99 -16.04
C HIS A 323 -5.43 6.58 -15.48
N THR A 324 -4.61 5.80 -16.18
CA THR A 324 -4.17 4.49 -15.75
C THR A 324 -2.95 4.62 -14.86
N GLY A 325 -2.86 3.78 -13.84
CA GLY A 325 -1.69 3.58 -13.01
C GLY A 325 -1.30 2.11 -12.96
N ILE A 326 -0.20 1.83 -12.26
CA ILE A 326 0.20 0.47 -11.91
C ILE A 326 -0.23 0.22 -10.46
N HIS A 327 -0.80 -0.95 -10.18
CA HIS A 327 -1.15 -1.33 -8.82
C HIS A 327 0.11 -1.37 -7.96
N ALA A 328 0.08 -0.67 -6.84
CA ALA A 328 1.23 -0.54 -5.95
C ALA A 328 1.62 -1.85 -5.23
N ALA A 329 1.00 -3.00 -5.53
CA ALA A 329 1.26 -4.27 -4.85
C ALA A 329 0.89 -5.48 -5.71
N GLY A 330 -0.23 -5.42 -6.41
CA GLY A 330 -0.81 -6.54 -7.15
C GLY A 330 0.01 -7.00 -8.34
N ILE A 331 0.41 -8.26 -8.27
CA ILE A 331 1.07 -9.01 -9.33
C ILE A 331 0.21 -10.23 -9.64
N VAL A 332 0.14 -10.57 -10.92
CA VAL A 332 -0.52 -11.77 -11.42
C VAL A 332 0.53 -12.77 -11.83
N ILE A 333 0.36 -14.02 -11.41
CA ILE A 333 1.18 -15.15 -11.85
C ILE A 333 0.24 -16.18 -12.45
N SER A 334 0.46 -16.52 -13.72
CA SER A 334 -0.34 -17.49 -14.46
C SER A 334 0.47 -18.72 -14.84
N ARG A 335 -0.20 -19.86 -14.95
CA ARG A 335 0.38 -21.06 -15.59
C ARG A 335 0.52 -20.88 -17.10
N ASP A 336 -0.51 -20.29 -17.71
CA ASP A 336 -0.64 -20.11 -19.15
C ASP A 336 -0.30 -18.66 -19.52
N LYS A 337 0.01 -18.37 -20.80
CA LYS A 337 0.42 -17.02 -21.22
C LYS A 337 -0.68 -16.00 -20.93
N LEU A 338 -0.32 -14.88 -20.31
CA LEU A 338 -1.31 -13.89 -19.87
C LEU A 338 -2.13 -13.33 -21.04
N MET A 339 -1.52 -13.10 -22.21
CA MET A 339 -2.21 -12.59 -23.40
C MET A 339 -3.32 -13.50 -23.93
N GLU A 340 -3.35 -14.79 -23.56
CA GLU A 340 -4.42 -15.72 -23.92
C GLU A 340 -5.64 -15.61 -23.00
N ILE A 341 -5.49 -14.95 -21.85
CA ILE A 341 -6.50 -14.85 -20.78
C ILE A 341 -6.93 -13.40 -20.55
N VAL A 342 -5.99 -12.47 -20.53
CA VAL A 342 -6.18 -11.05 -20.21
C VAL A 342 -5.39 -10.16 -21.17
N PRO A 343 -6.00 -9.10 -21.74
CA PRO A 343 -5.25 -8.13 -22.53
C PRO A 343 -4.23 -7.39 -21.67
N LEU A 344 -3.07 -7.08 -22.26
CA LEU A 344 -1.99 -6.36 -21.61
C LEU A 344 -1.86 -4.92 -22.12
N PHE A 345 -1.29 -4.05 -21.31
CA PHE A 345 -1.00 -2.64 -21.59
C PHE A 345 0.47 -2.36 -21.26
N ARG A 346 1.13 -1.57 -22.10
CA ARG A 346 2.47 -1.07 -21.82
C ARG A 346 2.36 0.37 -21.33
N ASP A 347 2.81 0.62 -20.11
CA ASP A 347 2.78 1.96 -19.54
C ASP A 347 3.88 2.86 -20.14
N LYS A 348 3.94 4.12 -19.69
CA LYS A 348 4.97 5.08 -20.13
C LYS A 348 6.39 4.73 -19.67
N SER A 349 6.53 3.94 -18.59
CA SER A 349 7.83 3.47 -18.11
C SER A 349 8.34 2.25 -18.86
N GLY A 350 7.49 1.61 -19.68
CA GLY A 350 7.80 0.40 -20.43
C GLY A 350 7.38 -0.88 -19.71
N GLU A 351 6.77 -0.77 -18.52
CA GLU A 351 6.25 -1.90 -17.76
C GLU A 351 5.00 -2.48 -18.41
N ILE A 352 4.89 -3.80 -18.32
CA ILE A 352 3.73 -4.56 -18.80
C ILE A 352 2.76 -4.74 -17.64
N VAL A 353 1.53 -4.28 -17.84
CA VAL A 353 0.43 -4.41 -16.89
C VAL A 353 -0.79 -5.06 -17.53
N THR A 354 -1.68 -5.66 -16.75
CA THR A 354 -2.97 -6.16 -17.24
C THR A 354 -3.86 -4.99 -17.67
N GLN A 355 -4.88 -5.19 -18.50
CA GLN A 355 -5.91 -4.17 -18.75
C GLN A 355 -7.13 -4.32 -17.83
N TYR A 356 -7.28 -5.46 -17.18
CA TYR A 356 -8.29 -5.68 -16.16
C TYR A 356 -7.76 -5.27 -14.79
N GLU A 357 -8.57 -4.52 -14.04
CA GLU A 357 -8.29 -4.19 -12.65
C GLU A 357 -8.46 -5.40 -11.73
N LYS A 358 -8.03 -5.23 -10.47
CA LYS A 358 -7.99 -6.24 -9.41
C LYS A 358 -9.21 -7.16 -9.39
N ASP A 359 -10.41 -6.61 -9.25
CA ASP A 359 -11.64 -7.40 -9.06
C ASP A 359 -11.98 -8.23 -10.30
N SER A 360 -11.66 -7.71 -11.48
CA SER A 360 -11.88 -8.40 -12.76
C SER A 360 -10.88 -9.55 -12.95
N ILE A 361 -9.62 -9.37 -12.55
CA ILE A 361 -8.60 -10.44 -12.51
C ILE A 361 -9.04 -11.57 -11.57
N GLU A 362 -9.53 -11.25 -10.37
CA GLU A 362 -10.01 -12.23 -9.39
C GLU A 362 -11.22 -13.01 -9.92
N LYS A 363 -12.17 -12.35 -10.62
CA LYS A 363 -13.34 -13.00 -11.23
C LYS A 363 -12.97 -13.94 -12.38
N ILE A 364 -11.97 -13.60 -13.17
CA ILE A 364 -11.40 -14.49 -14.21
C ILE A 364 -10.68 -15.68 -13.56
N GLY A 365 -10.27 -15.55 -12.30
CA GLY A 365 -9.72 -16.61 -11.48
C GLY A 365 -8.20 -16.74 -11.57
N LEU A 366 -7.53 -15.75 -12.14
CA LEU A 366 -6.07 -15.65 -12.10
C LEU A 366 -5.58 -15.43 -10.67
N LEU A 367 -4.46 -16.06 -10.32
CA LEU A 367 -3.84 -15.84 -9.02
C LEU A 367 -3.28 -14.42 -8.94
N LYS A 368 -3.84 -13.64 -8.03
CA LYS A 368 -3.31 -12.36 -7.59
C LYS A 368 -2.47 -12.58 -6.32
N MET A 369 -1.31 -11.93 -6.28
CA MET A 369 -0.52 -11.78 -5.06
C MET A 369 -0.21 -10.31 -4.84
N ASP A 370 -0.42 -9.82 -3.62
CA ASP A 370 -0.03 -8.45 -3.25
C ASP A 370 1.37 -8.46 -2.62
N PHE A 371 2.34 -7.87 -3.32
CA PHE A 371 3.67 -7.59 -2.79
C PHE A 371 3.71 -6.15 -2.29
N LEU A 372 3.48 -5.96 -1.00
CA LEU A 372 3.44 -4.62 -0.41
C LEU A 372 4.87 -4.15 -0.11
N GLY A 373 5.17 -2.90 -0.45
CA GLY A 373 6.40 -2.23 -0.01
C GLY A 373 6.16 -1.52 1.32
N LEU A 374 6.64 -2.10 2.42
CA LEU A 374 6.49 -1.53 3.75
C LEU A 374 7.78 -0.79 4.17
N LYS A 375 7.73 0.54 4.18
CA LYS A 375 8.83 1.42 4.62
C LYS A 375 9.42 1.01 5.97
N THR A 376 8.58 0.55 6.89
CA THR A 376 8.99 0.14 8.24
C THR A 376 9.97 -1.04 8.23
N LEU A 377 9.88 -1.95 7.26
CA LEU A 377 10.85 -3.05 7.15
C LEU A 377 12.22 -2.55 6.68
N SER A 378 12.24 -1.57 5.76
CA SER A 378 13.48 -0.88 5.36
C SER A 378 14.06 -0.07 6.52
N LEU A 379 13.21 0.59 7.31
CA LEU A 379 13.60 1.27 8.56
C LEU A 379 14.30 0.31 9.52
N ILE A 380 13.68 -0.85 9.81
CA ILE A 380 14.25 -1.87 10.70
C ILE A 380 15.61 -2.34 10.18
N LYS A 381 15.71 -2.65 8.88
CA LYS A 381 16.98 -3.05 8.26
C LYS A 381 18.06 -2.00 8.44
N ARG A 382 17.77 -0.72 8.13
CA ARG A 382 18.72 0.38 8.30
C ARG A 382 19.14 0.56 9.76
N ALA A 383 18.20 0.43 10.71
CA ALA A 383 18.51 0.50 12.14
C ALA A 383 19.48 -0.63 12.55
N LEU A 384 19.24 -1.87 12.10
CA LEU A 384 20.15 -2.99 12.35
C LEU A 384 21.53 -2.79 11.71
N GLU A 385 21.59 -2.26 10.48
CA GLU A 385 22.84 -1.91 9.81
C GLU A 385 23.60 -0.80 10.56
N HIS A 386 22.90 0.20 11.09
CA HIS A 386 23.49 1.23 11.92
C HIS A 386 24.06 0.65 13.21
N ILE A 387 23.32 -0.22 13.91
CA ILE A 387 23.79 -0.90 15.13
C ILE A 387 25.05 -1.73 14.85
N ARG A 388 25.05 -2.47 13.74
CA ARG A 388 26.22 -3.25 13.31
C ARG A 388 27.44 -2.34 13.08
N LYS A 389 27.27 -1.22 12.38
CA LYS A 389 28.38 -0.29 12.06
C LYS A 389 28.86 0.52 13.27
N SER A 390 27.96 0.99 14.13
CA SER A 390 28.29 1.88 15.24
C SER A 390 28.76 1.12 16.49
N ARG A 391 28.19 -0.06 16.76
CA ARG A 391 28.43 -0.82 18.00
C ARG A 391 29.10 -2.18 17.77
N ASN A 392 29.32 -2.59 16.53
CA ASN A 392 29.81 -3.93 16.17
C ASN A 392 28.98 -5.05 16.82
N LEU A 393 27.66 -4.85 16.90
CA LEU A 393 26.70 -5.78 17.48
C LEU A 393 25.79 -6.33 16.39
N GLU A 394 25.63 -7.65 16.35
CA GLU A 394 24.73 -8.36 15.45
C GLU A 394 23.86 -9.31 16.26
N PHE A 395 22.54 -9.25 16.07
CA PHE A 395 21.57 -10.10 16.77
C PHE A 395 20.34 -10.32 15.89
N ASP A 396 19.58 -11.39 16.16
CA ASP A 396 18.30 -11.65 15.50
C ASP A 396 17.16 -10.94 16.24
N LEU A 397 16.59 -9.92 15.61
CA LEU A 397 15.47 -9.16 16.14
C LEU A 397 14.22 -10.03 16.38
N ASN A 398 14.08 -11.16 15.68
CA ASN A 398 12.96 -12.08 15.86
C ASN A 398 13.11 -12.96 17.11
N SER A 399 14.30 -13.02 17.71
CA SER A 399 14.56 -13.76 18.94
C SER A 399 14.40 -12.92 20.22
N VAL A 400 14.10 -11.63 20.08
CA VAL A 400 13.95 -10.72 21.22
C VAL A 400 12.72 -11.10 22.07
N PRO A 401 12.84 -11.16 23.41
CA PRO A 401 11.71 -11.46 24.29
C PRO A 401 10.59 -10.42 24.18
N LEU A 402 9.35 -10.88 24.01
CA LEU A 402 8.16 -10.02 23.90
C LEU A 402 7.69 -9.42 25.24
N ASP A 403 8.37 -9.73 26.34
CA ASP A 403 8.11 -9.25 27.70
C ASP A 403 9.16 -8.21 28.18
N ASP A 404 9.93 -7.62 27.26
CA ASP A 404 10.96 -6.61 27.58
C ASP A 404 10.37 -5.34 28.23
N LYS A 405 10.73 -5.11 29.49
CA LYS A 405 10.20 -4.01 30.31
C LYS A 405 10.49 -2.62 29.73
N LYS A 406 11.71 -2.39 29.25
CA LYS A 406 12.11 -1.07 28.71
C LYS A 406 11.28 -0.67 27.50
N THR A 407 10.92 -1.64 26.67
CA THR A 407 10.03 -1.43 25.53
C THR A 407 8.64 -0.95 25.98
N TYR A 408 8.07 -1.59 26.99
CA TYR A 408 6.76 -1.20 27.54
C TYR A 408 6.78 0.12 28.31
N GLU A 409 7.88 0.43 29.00
CA GLU A 409 8.11 1.73 29.66
C GLU A 409 8.08 2.86 28.63
N LEU A 410 8.86 2.74 27.54
CA LEU A 410 8.89 3.70 26.44
C LEU A 410 7.50 3.91 25.81
N LEU A 411 6.76 2.81 25.58
CA LEU A 411 5.40 2.90 25.06
C LEU A 411 4.49 3.63 26.06
N SER A 412 4.54 3.26 27.34
CA SER A 412 3.71 3.84 28.41
C SER A 412 3.96 5.34 28.63
N GLU A 413 5.15 5.84 28.31
CA GLU A 413 5.49 7.27 28.31
C GLU A 413 4.96 8.03 27.08
N GLY A 414 4.44 7.32 26.06
CA GLY A 414 3.91 7.93 24.84
C GLY A 414 5.00 8.40 23.87
N LEU A 415 6.22 7.92 24.02
CA LEU A 415 7.38 8.20 23.15
C LEU A 415 7.35 7.33 21.90
N THR A 416 6.27 7.41 21.12
CA THR A 416 6.00 6.49 20.01
C THR A 416 6.23 7.07 18.61
N LEU A 417 6.80 8.26 18.48
CA LEU A 417 7.20 8.80 17.17
C LEU A 417 8.25 7.87 16.53
N GLY A 418 8.02 7.44 15.29
CA GLY A 418 8.82 6.42 14.59
C GLY A 418 8.38 4.97 14.86
N VAL A 419 7.53 4.73 15.86
CA VAL A 419 7.02 3.38 16.20
C VAL A 419 5.83 3.04 15.32
N PHE A 420 5.88 1.87 14.68
CA PHE A 420 4.90 1.46 13.67
C PHE A 420 3.47 1.46 14.21
N GLN A 421 2.56 2.11 13.47
CA GLN A 421 1.13 2.31 13.77
C GLN A 421 0.79 3.16 15.00
N LEU A 422 1.76 3.58 15.81
CA LEU A 422 1.51 4.21 17.11
C LEU A 422 1.77 5.72 17.16
N GLU A 423 1.97 6.38 16.02
CA GLU A 423 2.45 7.78 15.99
C GLU A 423 1.37 8.85 16.22
N SER A 424 0.10 8.58 15.89
CA SER A 424 -0.93 9.62 15.90
C SER A 424 -1.16 10.19 17.31
N SER A 425 -1.50 11.48 17.41
CA SER A 425 -1.66 12.17 18.68
C SER A 425 -2.69 11.51 19.61
N GLY A 426 -3.86 11.13 19.09
CA GLY A 426 -4.87 10.45 19.89
C GLY A 426 -4.47 9.01 20.25
N MET A 427 -3.71 8.31 19.40
CA MET A 427 -3.16 6.98 19.73
C MET A 427 -2.16 7.09 20.88
N ARG A 428 -1.28 8.08 20.86
CA ARG A 428 -0.35 8.40 21.96
C ARG A 428 -1.10 8.69 23.26
N GLY A 429 -2.18 9.46 23.18
CA GLY A 429 -3.08 9.69 24.33
C GLY A 429 -3.69 8.39 24.87
N LEU A 430 -4.10 7.47 24.00
CA LEU A 430 -4.61 6.17 24.42
C LEU A 430 -3.51 5.29 25.06
N ILE A 431 -2.32 5.23 24.46
CA ILE A 431 -1.21 4.39 24.97
C ILE A 431 -0.81 4.83 26.38
N THR A 432 -0.68 6.14 26.62
CA THR A 432 -0.31 6.69 27.95
C THR A 432 -1.36 6.42 29.02
N ARG A 433 -2.65 6.31 28.64
CA ARG A 433 -3.74 5.87 29.52
C ARG A 433 -3.72 4.35 29.73
N LEU A 434 -3.51 3.58 28.67
CA LEU A 434 -3.54 2.12 28.71
C LEU A 434 -2.33 1.53 29.44
N LYS A 435 -1.14 2.12 29.28
CA LYS A 435 0.16 1.64 29.78
C LYS A 435 0.39 0.16 29.44
N PRO A 436 0.60 -0.19 28.15
CA PRO A 436 0.78 -1.58 27.73
C PRO A 436 1.90 -2.26 28.55
N SER A 437 1.66 -3.49 28.99
CA SER A 437 2.59 -4.26 29.84
C SER A 437 2.82 -5.68 29.35
N VAL A 438 1.99 -6.17 28.43
CA VAL A 438 2.12 -7.48 27.77
C VAL A 438 1.87 -7.34 26.28
N PHE A 439 2.26 -8.33 25.49
CA PHE A 439 2.18 -8.26 24.04
C PHE A 439 0.73 -8.17 23.54
N GLU A 440 -0.19 -8.86 24.23
CA GLU A 440 -1.63 -8.85 23.96
C GLU A 440 -2.23 -7.44 24.07
N ASP A 441 -1.68 -6.56 24.90
CA ASP A 441 -2.10 -5.15 24.96
C ASP A 441 -1.82 -4.42 23.65
N ILE A 442 -0.68 -4.70 23.01
CA ILE A 442 -0.33 -4.10 21.71
C ILE A 442 -1.29 -4.62 20.64
N ILE A 443 -1.56 -5.93 20.63
CA ILE A 443 -2.54 -6.55 19.72
C ILE A 443 -3.90 -5.87 19.87
N ALA A 444 -4.35 -5.63 21.11
CA ALA A 444 -5.63 -5.00 21.40
C ALA A 444 -5.65 -3.53 21.01
N LEU A 445 -4.58 -2.79 21.30
CA LEU A 445 -4.46 -1.38 21.00
C LEU A 445 -4.58 -1.09 19.50
N LEU A 446 -3.91 -1.90 18.66
CA LEU A 446 -4.01 -1.79 17.20
C LEU A 446 -5.43 -2.09 16.68
N ALA A 447 -6.18 -2.95 17.37
CA ALA A 447 -7.57 -3.26 17.02
C ALA A 447 -8.56 -2.18 17.49
N MET A 448 -8.34 -1.57 18.66
CA MET A 448 -9.27 -0.66 19.34
C MET A 448 -9.27 0.77 18.78
N TYR A 449 -8.15 1.30 18.30
CA TYR A 449 -8.05 2.72 17.95
C TYR A 449 -8.70 3.03 16.58
N ARG A 450 -10.03 3.00 16.56
CA ARG A 450 -10.88 3.20 15.37
C ARG A 450 -12.17 3.96 15.77
N PRO A 451 -12.81 4.71 14.85
CA PRO A 451 -13.97 5.55 15.18
C PRO A 451 -15.11 4.81 15.90
N GLY A 452 -15.39 3.56 15.55
CA GLY A 452 -16.43 2.74 16.18
C GLY A 452 -16.15 2.41 17.65
N PRO A 453 -15.09 1.64 17.97
CA PRO A 453 -14.75 1.31 19.36
C PRO A 453 -14.48 2.54 20.25
N LEU A 454 -13.92 3.63 19.70
CA LEU A 454 -13.70 4.87 20.44
C LEU A 454 -15.02 5.56 20.84
N GLY A 455 -16.04 5.49 19.99
CA GLY A 455 -17.35 6.11 20.24
C GLY A 455 -18.27 5.32 21.17
N SER A 456 -18.02 4.02 21.39
CA SER A 456 -18.89 3.14 22.17
C SER A 456 -18.57 3.09 23.67
N GLY A 457 -17.52 3.77 24.13
CA GLY A 457 -17.01 3.68 25.51
C GLY A 457 -16.25 2.37 25.81
N MET A 458 -16.13 1.47 24.83
CA MET A 458 -15.42 0.20 24.95
C MET A 458 -13.95 0.39 25.37
N VAL A 459 -13.28 1.36 24.76
CA VAL A 459 -11.85 1.62 25.01
C VAL A 459 -11.62 2.11 26.44
N ASP A 460 -12.55 2.91 26.97
CA ASP A 460 -12.48 3.37 28.36
C ASP A 460 -12.67 2.20 29.33
N ASP A 461 -13.67 1.34 29.08
CA ASP A 461 -13.90 0.13 29.85
C ASP A 461 -12.68 -0.81 29.85
N PHE A 462 -12.05 -0.99 28.69
CA PHE A 462 -10.83 -1.79 28.57
C PHE A 462 -9.70 -1.24 29.45
N VAL A 463 -9.47 0.07 29.42
CA VAL A 463 -8.44 0.74 30.24
C VAL A 463 -8.77 0.61 31.73
N GLU A 464 -10.01 0.86 32.14
CA GLU A 464 -10.41 0.80 33.55
C GLU A 464 -10.35 -0.63 34.12
N CYS A 465 -10.78 -1.63 33.34
CA CYS A 465 -10.67 -3.04 33.71
C CYS A 465 -9.21 -3.48 33.85
N LYS A 466 -8.35 -3.08 32.90
CA LYS A 466 -6.92 -3.38 32.95
C LYS A 466 -6.25 -2.86 34.23
N HIS A 467 -6.55 -1.62 34.61
CA HIS A 467 -5.99 -1.01 35.83
C HIS A 467 -6.66 -1.50 37.11
N GLY A 468 -7.63 -2.42 37.03
CA GLY A 468 -8.38 -2.92 38.19
C GLY A 468 -9.32 -1.90 38.83
N ARG A 469 -9.59 -0.77 38.15
CA ARG A 469 -10.51 0.28 38.61
C ARG A 469 -11.97 -0.10 38.34
N LYS A 470 -12.20 -0.98 37.36
CA LYS A 470 -13.49 -1.63 37.08
C LYS A 470 -13.32 -3.15 37.19
N LYS A 471 -14.33 -3.84 37.74
CA LYS A 471 -14.31 -5.31 37.82
C LYS A 471 -14.57 -5.91 36.44
N ILE A 472 -13.75 -6.90 36.05
CA ILE A 472 -13.97 -7.68 34.84
C ILE A 472 -15.24 -8.53 35.02
N VAL A 473 -16.17 -8.41 34.07
CA VAL A 473 -17.43 -9.15 34.07
C VAL A 473 -17.51 -9.99 32.80
N TYR A 474 -17.59 -11.30 32.95
CA TYR A 474 -17.83 -12.23 31.86
C TYR A 474 -19.33 -12.54 31.75
N PRO A 475 -19.92 -12.56 30.54
CA PRO A 475 -21.33 -12.92 30.39
C PRO A 475 -21.66 -14.37 30.82
N HIS A 476 -20.68 -15.26 30.77
CA HIS A 476 -20.77 -16.66 31.19
C HIS A 476 -19.38 -17.17 31.58
N SER A 477 -19.29 -18.16 32.49
CA SER A 477 -18.01 -18.72 32.97
C SER A 477 -17.15 -19.29 31.84
N ASP A 478 -17.79 -19.95 30.87
CA ASP A 478 -17.11 -20.56 29.72
C ASP A 478 -16.48 -19.54 28.76
N LEU A 479 -16.79 -18.24 28.91
CA LEU A 479 -16.22 -17.17 28.10
C LEU A 479 -14.96 -16.55 28.72
N GLU A 480 -14.64 -16.86 29.98
CA GLU A 480 -13.43 -16.37 30.63
C GLU A 480 -12.16 -16.71 29.83
N PRO A 481 -11.93 -17.96 29.37
CA PRO A 481 -10.73 -18.29 28.59
C PRO A 481 -10.63 -17.55 27.25
N ILE A 482 -11.76 -17.11 26.68
CA ILE A 482 -11.84 -16.45 25.37
C ILE A 482 -11.63 -14.93 25.49
N LEU A 483 -12.14 -14.34 26.57
CA LEU A 483 -12.19 -12.89 26.78
C LEU A 483 -11.16 -12.38 27.80
N LYS A 484 -10.40 -13.26 28.47
CA LYS A 484 -9.39 -12.86 29.47
C LYS A 484 -8.34 -11.91 28.89
N ASP A 485 -7.87 -12.15 27.67
CA ASP A 485 -6.82 -11.34 27.01
C ASP A 485 -7.33 -9.94 26.62
N THR A 486 -8.64 -9.73 26.69
CA THR A 486 -9.31 -8.46 26.38
C THR A 486 -10.14 -7.95 27.56
N TYR A 487 -9.83 -8.41 28.77
CA TYR A 487 -10.45 -7.97 30.02
C TYR A 487 -11.99 -8.04 30.02
N GLY A 488 -12.55 -9.09 29.39
CA GLY A 488 -14.00 -9.33 29.30
C GLY A 488 -14.69 -8.66 28.12
N VAL A 489 -13.97 -7.91 27.28
CA VAL A 489 -14.53 -7.16 26.15
C VAL A 489 -14.43 -7.96 24.85
N PHE A 490 -15.51 -8.03 24.07
CA PHE A 490 -15.43 -8.54 22.70
C PHE A 490 -14.72 -7.55 21.79
N LEU A 491 -13.54 -7.93 21.30
CA LEU A 491 -12.71 -7.09 20.43
C LEU A 491 -12.41 -7.78 19.10
N TYR A 492 -12.20 -9.10 19.12
CA TYR A 492 -11.76 -9.85 17.95
C TYR A 492 -12.87 -10.69 17.34
N GLN A 493 -12.80 -10.87 16.01
CA GLN A 493 -13.69 -11.76 15.27
C GLN A 493 -13.51 -13.21 15.70
N GLU A 494 -12.28 -13.63 15.98
CA GLU A 494 -11.93 -14.95 16.49
C GLU A 494 -12.59 -15.24 17.85
N GLN A 495 -12.80 -14.22 18.70
CA GLN A 495 -13.54 -14.37 19.96
C GLN A 495 -15.01 -14.68 19.71
N CYS A 496 -15.65 -13.98 18.76
CA CYS A 496 -17.03 -14.30 18.35
C CYS A 496 -17.15 -15.73 17.80
N MET A 497 -16.17 -16.17 17.02
CA MET A 497 -16.14 -17.53 16.48
C MET A 497 -16.02 -18.58 17.60
N HIS A 498 -15.07 -18.38 18.52
CA HIS A 498 -14.90 -19.26 19.68
C HIS A 498 -16.14 -19.28 20.58
N THR A 499 -16.79 -18.14 20.80
CA THR A 499 -18.03 -18.08 21.59
C THR A 499 -19.15 -18.90 20.96
N ALA A 500 -19.32 -18.83 19.63
CA ALA A 500 -20.31 -19.65 18.92
C ALA A 500 -19.97 -21.14 18.98
N ASN A 501 -18.70 -21.50 18.85
CA ASN A 501 -18.26 -22.88 18.96
C ASN A 501 -18.47 -23.44 20.37
N VAL A 502 -18.10 -22.70 21.41
CA VAL A 502 -18.20 -23.15 22.80
C VAL A 502 -19.66 -23.14 23.26
N LEU A 503 -20.37 -22.01 23.16
CA LEU A 503 -21.71 -21.92 23.74
C LEU A 503 -22.77 -22.64 22.91
N ALA A 504 -22.70 -22.57 21.58
CA ALA A 504 -23.74 -23.08 20.69
C ALA A 504 -23.36 -24.36 19.92
N ASN A 505 -22.19 -24.96 20.19
CA ASN A 505 -21.67 -26.15 19.49
C ASN A 505 -21.56 -25.98 17.96
N PHE A 506 -21.37 -24.75 17.47
CA PHE A 506 -21.14 -24.52 16.05
C PHE A 506 -19.82 -25.15 15.61
N THR A 507 -19.76 -25.70 14.40
CA THR A 507 -18.46 -25.98 13.78
C THR A 507 -17.69 -24.69 13.56
N MET A 508 -16.36 -24.73 13.50
CA MET A 508 -15.58 -23.52 13.22
C MET A 508 -15.89 -22.92 11.83
N GLY A 509 -16.32 -23.76 10.87
CA GLY A 509 -16.82 -23.29 9.58
C GLY A 509 -18.14 -22.53 9.66
N GLN A 510 -19.11 -23.02 10.47
CA GLN A 510 -20.35 -22.28 10.79
C GLN A 510 -20.06 -20.99 11.57
N ALA A 511 -19.10 -21.01 12.49
CA ALA A 511 -18.70 -19.83 13.25
C ALA A 511 -18.13 -18.71 12.33
N ASP A 512 -17.34 -19.07 11.30
CA ASP A 512 -16.89 -18.09 10.29
C ASP A 512 -18.04 -17.57 9.42
N GLN A 513 -19.07 -18.39 9.13
CA GLN A 513 -20.28 -17.92 8.44
C GLN A 513 -21.03 -16.89 9.30
N LEU A 514 -21.22 -17.17 10.59
CA LEU A 514 -21.84 -16.23 11.53
C LEU A 514 -21.06 -14.91 11.58
N ARG A 515 -19.73 -14.96 11.70
CA ARG A 515 -18.86 -13.77 11.65
C ARG A 515 -19.09 -12.96 10.38
N LYS A 516 -19.17 -13.60 9.20
CA LYS A 516 -19.42 -12.92 7.92
C LYS A 516 -20.78 -12.24 7.90
N ALA A 517 -21.83 -12.91 8.41
CA ALA A 517 -23.17 -12.35 8.51
C ALA A 517 -23.18 -11.10 9.42
N MET A 518 -22.50 -11.17 10.57
CA MET A 518 -22.33 -10.06 11.51
C MET A 518 -21.61 -8.87 10.85
N SER A 519 -20.45 -9.09 10.23
CA SER A 519 -19.67 -8.01 9.61
C SER A 519 -20.37 -7.35 8.41
N LYS A 520 -21.26 -8.07 7.70
CA LYS A 520 -21.98 -7.54 6.52
C LYS A 520 -23.41 -7.04 6.82
N LYS A 521 -23.90 -7.16 8.06
CA LYS A 521 -25.27 -6.82 8.46
C LYS A 521 -26.34 -7.49 7.59
N ILE A 522 -26.17 -8.77 7.26
CA ILE A 522 -27.17 -9.52 6.49
C ILE A 522 -28.29 -9.92 7.44
N ALA A 523 -29.36 -9.15 7.47
CA ALA A 523 -30.46 -9.30 8.44
C ALA A 523 -31.06 -10.71 8.46
N GLU A 524 -31.26 -11.31 7.28
CA GLU A 524 -31.80 -12.66 7.13
C GLU A 524 -30.88 -13.74 7.73
N ASP A 525 -29.58 -13.69 7.42
CA ASP A 525 -28.59 -14.63 7.95
C ASP A 525 -28.41 -14.45 9.47
N MET A 526 -28.48 -13.21 9.97
CA MET A 526 -28.37 -12.91 11.39
C MET A 526 -29.54 -13.47 12.21
N ASP A 527 -30.78 -13.37 11.71
CA ASP A 527 -31.94 -13.96 12.39
C ASP A 527 -31.86 -15.50 12.41
N LYS A 528 -31.48 -16.10 11.26
CA LYS A 528 -31.31 -17.56 11.15
C LYS A 528 -30.22 -18.08 12.09
N MET A 529 -29.04 -17.46 12.07
CA MET A 529 -27.92 -17.89 12.90
C MET A 529 -28.16 -17.57 14.38
N GLY A 530 -28.89 -16.50 14.70
CA GLY A 530 -29.28 -16.18 16.07
C GLY A 530 -30.17 -17.23 16.70
N LYS A 531 -31.18 -17.74 15.95
CA LYS A 531 -32.02 -18.85 16.39
C LYS A 531 -31.20 -20.11 16.66
N LEU A 532 -30.34 -20.49 15.72
CA LEU A 532 -29.45 -21.65 15.87
C LEU A 532 -28.49 -21.50 17.05
N PHE A 533 -27.98 -20.29 17.29
CA PHE A 533 -27.09 -20.02 18.42
C PHE A 533 -27.81 -20.22 19.76
N VAL A 534 -29.02 -19.65 19.90
CA VAL A 534 -29.82 -19.78 21.12
C VAL A 534 -30.21 -21.24 21.34
N GLU A 535 -30.72 -21.94 20.32
CA GLU A 535 -31.03 -23.37 20.41
C GLU A 535 -29.82 -24.21 20.85
N GLY A 536 -28.65 -23.98 20.24
CA GLY A 536 -27.42 -24.66 20.62
C GLY A 536 -26.99 -24.40 22.07
N ALA A 537 -27.11 -23.15 22.52
CA ALA A 537 -26.80 -22.75 23.89
C ALA A 537 -27.76 -23.34 24.92
N THR A 538 -29.06 -23.34 24.63
CA THR A 538 -30.08 -23.94 25.50
C THR A 538 -29.90 -25.45 25.61
N ASN A 539 -29.54 -26.13 24.52
CA ASN A 539 -29.22 -27.56 24.52
C ASN A 539 -27.99 -27.90 25.40
N ARG A 540 -27.08 -26.94 25.60
CA ARG A 540 -25.92 -27.06 26.52
C ARG A 540 -26.27 -26.70 27.98
N GLY A 541 -27.50 -26.24 28.24
CA GLY A 541 -27.98 -25.89 29.58
C GLY A 541 -27.80 -24.41 29.95
N ILE A 542 -27.52 -23.53 28.98
CA ILE A 542 -27.48 -22.08 29.19
C ILE A 542 -28.90 -21.53 29.15
N GLN A 543 -29.25 -20.61 30.05
CA GLN A 543 -30.58 -19.98 30.03
C GLN A 543 -30.79 -19.17 28.74
N GLU A 544 -31.97 -19.30 28.14
CA GLU A 544 -32.32 -18.68 26.86
C GLU A 544 -32.09 -17.16 26.86
N ASP A 545 -32.51 -16.47 27.92
CA ASP A 545 -32.30 -15.02 28.07
C ASP A 545 -30.80 -14.64 28.08
N THR A 546 -29.97 -15.46 28.72
CA THR A 546 -28.52 -15.25 28.77
C THR A 546 -27.91 -15.51 27.39
N ALA A 547 -28.33 -16.56 26.69
CA ALA A 547 -27.89 -16.86 25.33
C ALA A 547 -28.25 -15.74 24.34
N ARG A 548 -29.48 -15.21 24.43
CA ARG A 548 -29.93 -14.07 23.61
C ARG A 548 -29.11 -12.82 23.90
N GLN A 549 -28.89 -12.47 25.17
CA GLN A 549 -28.07 -11.31 25.55
C GLN A 549 -26.62 -11.43 25.05
N ILE A 550 -26.04 -12.63 25.09
CA ILE A 550 -24.69 -12.88 24.56
C ILE A 550 -24.67 -12.69 23.04
N PHE A 551 -25.66 -13.24 22.34
CA PHE A 551 -25.76 -13.10 20.88
C PHE A 551 -25.94 -11.63 20.47
N GLU A 552 -26.81 -10.88 21.14
CA GLU A 552 -27.03 -9.45 20.88
C GLU A 552 -25.76 -8.64 21.12
N LYS A 553 -25.02 -8.93 22.20
CA LYS A 553 -23.70 -8.33 22.43
C LYS A 553 -22.75 -8.65 21.29
N MET A 554 -22.62 -9.91 20.89
CA MET A 554 -21.76 -10.30 19.76
C MET A 554 -22.17 -9.62 18.45
N ALA A 555 -23.47 -9.49 18.17
CA ALA A 555 -23.99 -8.87 16.96
C ALA A 555 -23.68 -7.36 16.92
N SER A 556 -23.87 -6.66 18.05
CA SER A 556 -23.50 -5.25 18.22
C SER A 556 -22.00 -5.03 18.01
N PHE A 557 -21.16 -5.92 18.55
CA PHE A 557 -19.71 -5.83 18.38
C PHE A 557 -19.20 -6.34 17.03
N GLY A 558 -19.90 -7.25 16.37
CA GLY A 558 -19.50 -7.85 15.11
C GLY A 558 -19.33 -6.84 13.96
N GLU A 559 -19.95 -5.67 14.08
CA GLU A 559 -19.73 -4.51 13.21
C GLU A 559 -18.30 -3.96 13.32
N TYR A 560 -17.72 -3.98 14.52
CA TYR A 560 -16.42 -3.37 14.84
C TYR A 560 -15.33 -4.40 15.14
N GLY A 561 -15.67 -5.69 15.19
CA GLY A 561 -14.76 -6.78 15.49
C GLY A 561 -13.57 -6.82 14.54
N PHE A 562 -12.37 -6.94 15.10
CA PHE A 562 -11.12 -6.91 14.34
C PHE A 562 -10.53 -8.32 14.10
N ASN A 563 -9.73 -8.46 13.06
CA ASN A 563 -8.99 -9.70 12.79
C ASN A 563 -7.81 -9.83 13.76
N LYS A 564 -7.87 -10.74 14.74
CA LYS A 564 -6.77 -10.94 15.72
C LYS A 564 -5.49 -11.36 15.02
N SER A 565 -5.58 -12.23 14.01
CA SER A 565 -4.42 -12.72 13.26
C SER A 565 -3.64 -11.59 12.56
N HIS A 566 -4.35 -10.65 11.96
CA HIS A 566 -3.75 -9.47 11.32
C HIS A 566 -3.15 -8.52 12.37
N SER A 567 -3.89 -8.27 13.46
CA SER A 567 -3.42 -7.40 14.56
C SER A 567 -2.15 -7.96 15.21
N ALA A 568 -2.12 -9.27 15.46
CA ALA A 568 -1.02 -9.95 16.11
C ALA A 568 0.26 -9.92 15.25
N ALA A 569 0.13 -10.17 13.95
CA ALA A 569 1.28 -10.09 13.06
C ALA A 569 1.86 -8.66 13.01
N TYR A 570 1.01 -7.63 12.89
CA TYR A 570 1.49 -6.25 12.86
C TYR A 570 2.02 -5.77 14.22
N ALA A 571 1.47 -6.28 15.33
CA ALA A 571 1.98 -6.03 16.67
C ALA A 571 3.44 -6.47 16.84
N VAL A 572 3.90 -7.49 16.11
CA VAL A 572 5.32 -7.88 16.11
C VAL A 572 6.19 -6.73 15.58
N ILE A 573 5.84 -6.12 14.44
CA ILE A 573 6.59 -4.98 13.88
C ILE A 573 6.52 -3.77 14.85
N THR A 574 5.35 -3.51 15.43
CA THR A 574 5.18 -2.45 16.44
C THR A 574 6.09 -2.68 17.64
N PHE A 575 6.13 -3.89 18.19
CA PHE A 575 7.02 -4.25 19.29
C PHE A 575 8.49 -4.13 18.89
N GLN A 576 8.88 -4.67 17.73
CA GLN A 576 10.25 -4.60 17.23
C GLN A 576 10.75 -3.17 17.05
N THR A 577 9.92 -2.28 16.49
CA THR A 577 10.27 -0.85 16.35
C THR A 577 10.35 -0.14 17.69
N ALA A 578 9.45 -0.44 18.64
CA ALA A 578 9.53 0.08 19.99
C ALA A 578 10.78 -0.42 20.74
N TYR A 579 11.13 -1.69 20.58
CA TYR A 579 12.34 -2.30 21.16
C TYR A 579 13.61 -1.64 20.63
N LEU A 580 13.72 -1.48 19.30
CA LEU A 580 14.85 -0.79 18.69
C LEU A 580 14.95 0.66 19.19
N LYS A 581 13.82 1.36 19.36
CA LYS A 581 13.82 2.72 19.93
C LYS A 581 14.25 2.74 21.39
N ALA A 582 13.82 1.76 22.20
CA ALA A 582 14.13 1.69 23.63
C ALA A 582 15.60 1.38 23.91
N HIS A 583 16.21 0.47 23.13
CA HIS A 583 17.57 -0.02 23.37
C HIS A 583 18.65 0.62 22.48
N PHE A 584 18.26 1.06 21.27
CA PHE A 584 19.14 1.65 20.26
C PHE A 584 18.56 2.96 19.70
N PRO A 585 18.21 3.96 20.55
CA PRO A 585 17.46 5.14 20.14
C PRO A 585 18.18 5.95 19.05
N THR A 586 19.51 6.08 19.11
CA THR A 586 20.28 6.87 18.14
C THR A 586 20.26 6.23 16.75
N GLU A 587 20.56 4.93 16.68
CA GLU A 587 20.57 4.15 15.44
C GLU A 587 19.18 4.04 14.81
N PHE A 588 18.16 3.82 15.64
CA PHE A 588 16.76 3.76 15.21
C PHE A 588 16.29 5.11 14.67
N MET A 589 16.49 6.21 15.40
CA MET A 589 16.06 7.54 14.96
C MET A 589 16.79 8.02 13.71
N ALA A 590 18.06 7.63 13.50
CA ALA A 590 18.75 7.87 12.22
C ALA A 590 18.05 7.14 11.06
N GLY A 591 17.56 5.92 11.29
CA GLY A 591 16.74 5.19 10.32
C GLY A 591 15.39 5.87 10.06
N VAL A 592 14.72 6.38 11.11
CA VAL A 592 13.42 7.08 11.01
C VAL A 592 13.55 8.33 10.15
N LEU A 593 14.53 9.19 10.47
CA LEU A 593 14.84 10.40 9.72
C LEU A 593 15.16 10.10 8.24
N SER A 594 15.86 9.00 7.98
CA SER A 594 16.17 8.56 6.61
C SER A 594 14.94 8.08 5.83
N SER A 595 13.93 7.55 6.50
CA SER A 595 12.69 7.04 5.87
C SER A 595 11.76 8.17 5.42
N GLU A 596 11.87 9.33 6.07
CA GLU A 596 11.07 10.52 5.77
C GLU A 596 11.92 11.67 5.19
N ILE A 597 13.02 11.32 4.50
CA ILE A 597 13.99 12.28 3.97
C ILE A 597 13.39 13.35 3.02
N ASN A 598 12.28 13.00 2.36
CA ASN A 598 11.58 13.87 1.42
C ASN A 598 10.49 14.75 2.08
N ASN A 599 10.23 14.58 3.38
CA ASN A 599 9.19 15.29 4.12
C ASN A 599 9.80 16.17 5.22
N THR A 600 9.98 17.46 4.90
CA THR A 600 10.61 18.43 5.81
C THR A 600 9.85 18.62 7.11
N ASP A 601 8.52 18.53 7.09
CA ASP A 601 7.70 18.73 8.28
C ASP A 601 7.85 17.54 9.24
N LYS A 602 7.89 16.31 8.69
CA LYS A 602 8.18 15.10 9.47
C LYS A 602 9.60 15.07 10.01
N ILE A 603 10.59 15.51 9.24
CA ILE A 603 11.97 15.64 9.73
C ILE A 603 12.02 16.57 10.94
N ALA A 604 11.34 17.72 10.89
CA ALA A 604 11.29 18.66 12.02
C ALA A 604 10.68 18.01 13.27
N GLU A 605 9.54 17.31 13.12
CA GLU A 605 8.89 16.56 14.20
C GLU A 605 9.84 15.52 14.85
N TYR A 606 10.53 14.72 14.04
CA TYR A 606 11.48 13.72 14.56
C TYR A 606 12.77 14.32 15.13
N MET A 607 13.20 15.49 14.65
CA MET A 607 14.32 16.21 15.24
C MET A 607 13.99 16.71 16.66
N ASP A 608 12.75 17.13 16.91
CA ASP A 608 12.31 17.51 18.25
C ASP A 608 12.20 16.28 19.17
N GLU A 609 11.72 15.14 18.65
CA GLU A 609 11.78 13.86 19.39
C GLU A 609 13.21 13.46 19.75
N CYS A 610 14.18 13.64 18.83
CA CYS A 610 15.59 13.39 19.13
C CYS A 610 16.08 14.24 20.31
N LYS A 611 15.67 15.51 20.40
CA LYS A 611 16.02 16.38 21.55
C LYS A 611 15.42 15.85 22.85
N THR A 612 14.14 15.43 22.83
CA THR A 612 13.46 14.82 23.98
C THR A 612 14.19 13.57 24.46
N LEU A 613 14.68 12.75 23.53
CA LEU A 613 15.49 11.55 23.82
C LEU A 613 16.97 11.85 24.12
N SER A 614 17.36 13.13 24.22
CA SER A 614 18.75 13.56 24.45
C SER A 614 19.75 13.07 23.38
N ILE A 615 19.27 12.88 22.15
CA ILE A 615 20.08 12.48 20.98
C ILE A 615 20.60 13.72 20.27
N SER A 616 21.92 13.81 20.10
CA SER A 616 22.54 14.91 19.36
C SER A 616 22.47 14.66 17.85
N VAL A 617 21.85 15.60 17.12
CA VAL A 617 21.85 15.62 15.64
C VAL A 617 22.85 16.66 15.17
N GLN A 618 23.92 16.19 14.53
CA GLN A 618 24.98 17.01 13.95
C GLN A 618 24.55 17.58 12.60
N LYS A 619 25.03 18.80 12.30
CA LYS A 619 24.83 19.46 11.01
C LYS A 619 25.39 18.61 9.87
N PRO A 620 24.86 18.77 8.63
CA PRO A 620 25.46 18.13 7.46
C PRO A 620 26.90 18.61 7.29
N ASP A 621 27.75 17.74 6.77
CA ASP A 621 29.16 18.01 6.48
C ASP A 621 29.54 17.30 5.18
N LEU A 622 30.09 18.02 4.21
CA LEU A 622 30.41 17.48 2.89
C LEU A 622 31.40 16.31 2.94
N ASN A 623 32.32 16.33 3.91
CA ASN A 623 33.37 15.33 4.05
C ASN A 623 32.96 14.13 4.91
N LEU A 624 31.90 14.25 5.71
CA LEU A 624 31.48 13.19 6.65
C LEU A 624 30.07 12.65 6.38
N SER A 625 29.14 13.47 5.92
CA SER A 625 27.75 13.06 5.69
C SER A 625 27.64 12.07 4.54
N LEU A 626 26.65 11.19 4.66
CA LEU A 626 26.24 10.24 3.63
C LEU A 626 24.98 10.74 2.91
N ASN A 627 24.44 9.90 2.02
CA ASN A 627 23.18 10.16 1.34
C ASN A 627 22.02 10.28 2.34
N LEU A 628 21.86 9.24 3.16
CA LEU A 628 20.88 9.16 4.24
C LEU A 628 21.48 9.61 5.58
N PHE A 629 20.64 9.76 6.61
CA PHE A 629 21.13 10.03 7.97
C PHE A 629 21.91 8.81 8.48
N SER A 630 23.03 9.07 9.14
CA SER A 630 23.93 8.02 9.65
C SER A 630 24.28 8.23 11.12
N VAL A 631 24.91 7.23 11.74
CA VAL A 631 25.44 7.33 13.11
C VAL A 631 26.94 7.52 13.07
N ASP A 632 27.42 8.57 13.73
CA ASP A 632 28.81 9.00 13.79
C ASP A 632 29.16 9.35 15.25
N GLY A 633 30.03 8.56 15.88
CA GLY A 633 30.47 8.78 17.27
C GLY A 633 29.33 8.81 18.30
N GLY A 634 28.29 7.98 18.12
CA GLY A 634 27.11 7.95 18.99
C GLY A 634 26.14 9.12 18.78
N LYS A 635 26.31 9.89 17.70
CA LYS A 635 25.44 11.00 17.31
C LYS A 635 24.84 10.75 15.93
N ILE A 636 23.73 11.42 15.62
CA ILE A 636 23.14 11.35 14.28
C ILE A 636 23.80 12.40 13.40
N ARG A 637 24.29 12.02 12.22
CA ARG A 637 24.78 12.94 11.19
C ARG A 637 23.69 13.17 10.15
N PHE A 638 23.43 14.44 9.83
CA PHE A 638 22.45 14.83 8.82
C PHE A 638 22.82 14.28 7.43
N GLY A 639 21.87 13.64 6.74
CA GLY A 639 22.06 13.16 5.37
C GLY A 639 22.03 14.30 4.35
N LEU A 640 22.90 14.26 3.33
CA LEU A 640 22.98 15.34 2.34
C LEU A 640 21.71 15.43 1.47
N SER A 641 21.03 14.31 1.23
CA SER A 641 19.79 14.28 0.43
C SER A 641 18.58 14.87 1.17
N ALA A 642 18.68 15.07 2.49
CA ALA A 642 17.64 15.75 3.27
C ALA A 642 17.65 17.27 3.04
N ILE A 643 18.70 17.81 2.40
CA ILE A 643 18.78 19.23 2.06
C ILE A 643 17.89 19.51 0.84
N LYS A 644 16.85 20.33 1.04
CA LYS A 644 15.89 20.68 -0.01
C LYS A 644 16.61 21.24 -1.25
N GLY A 645 16.40 20.59 -2.40
CA GLY A 645 17.03 20.95 -3.68
C GLY A 645 18.28 20.15 -4.03
N VAL A 646 18.72 19.24 -3.16
CA VAL A 646 19.82 18.30 -3.42
C VAL A 646 19.21 16.92 -3.74
N GLY A 647 19.45 16.41 -4.95
CA GLY A 647 18.95 15.10 -5.37
C GLY A 647 19.89 13.95 -5.00
N SER A 648 19.35 12.75 -4.75
CA SER A 648 20.13 11.55 -4.38
C SER A 648 21.30 11.29 -5.32
N LEU A 649 21.08 11.33 -6.63
CA LEU A 649 22.13 11.08 -7.64
C LEU A 649 23.29 12.09 -7.55
N ALA A 650 22.99 13.34 -7.20
CA ALA A 650 24.02 14.35 -7.00
C ALA A 650 24.85 14.01 -5.75
N VAL A 651 24.22 13.53 -4.68
CA VAL A 651 24.93 13.10 -3.47
C VAL A 651 25.77 11.86 -3.71
N ASP A 652 25.25 10.87 -4.45
CA ASP A 652 25.99 9.66 -4.78
C ASP A 652 27.28 10.02 -5.56
N SER A 653 27.19 10.95 -6.53
CA SER A 653 28.37 11.48 -7.23
C SER A 653 29.37 12.17 -6.30
N ILE A 654 28.89 12.93 -5.30
CA ILE A 654 29.75 13.60 -4.31
C ILE A 654 30.50 12.56 -3.46
N ILE A 655 29.80 11.54 -2.97
CA ILE A 655 30.37 10.47 -2.13
C ILE A 655 31.38 9.66 -2.93
N GLU A 656 31.04 9.26 -4.16
CA GLU A 656 31.95 8.51 -5.04
C GLU A 656 33.24 9.29 -5.32
N SER A 657 33.13 10.58 -5.61
CA SER A 657 34.29 11.47 -5.77
C SER A 657 35.14 11.58 -4.50
N ARG A 658 34.49 11.62 -3.33
CA ARG A 658 35.17 11.67 -2.03
C ARG A 658 35.90 10.36 -1.71
N GLU A 659 35.29 9.22 -1.99
CA GLU A 659 35.91 7.91 -1.78
C GLU A 659 37.10 7.67 -2.72
N LYS A 660 37.01 8.15 -3.97
CA LYS A 660 38.09 8.01 -4.96
C LYS A 660 39.29 8.92 -4.71
N SER A 661 39.09 10.15 -4.27
CA SER A 661 40.16 11.17 -4.21
C SER A 661 40.31 11.84 -2.84
N GLY A 662 39.74 11.26 -1.79
CA GLY A 662 39.84 11.75 -0.42
C GLY A 662 38.90 12.94 -0.09
N PRO A 663 39.05 13.57 1.09
CA PRO A 663 38.19 14.68 1.49
C PRO A 663 38.35 15.90 0.58
N PHE A 664 37.28 16.68 0.43
CA PHE A 664 37.30 17.96 -0.28
C PHE A 664 38.00 19.02 0.57
N ARG A 665 38.92 19.76 -0.05
CA ARG A 665 39.71 20.81 0.63
C ARG A 665 39.14 22.21 0.48
N SER A 666 38.42 22.47 -0.60
CA SER A 666 37.83 23.78 -0.90
C SER A 666 36.65 23.68 -1.86
N LEU A 667 35.92 24.79 -2.04
CA LEU A 667 34.84 24.87 -3.03
C LEU A 667 35.33 24.65 -4.48
N PHE A 668 36.54 25.11 -4.81
CA PHE A 668 37.13 24.91 -6.15
C PHE A 668 37.59 23.46 -6.36
N ASP A 669 38.14 22.82 -5.33
CA ASP A 669 38.48 21.40 -5.36
C ASP A 669 37.21 20.55 -5.57
N PHE A 670 36.15 20.88 -4.83
CA PHE A 670 34.85 20.25 -4.99
C PHE A 670 34.31 20.35 -6.43
N THR A 671 34.21 21.55 -7.00
CA THR A 671 33.63 21.73 -8.34
C THR A 671 34.47 21.13 -9.47
N ARG A 672 35.79 20.94 -9.28
CA ARG A 672 36.65 20.25 -10.25
C ARG A 672 36.40 18.74 -10.27
N ARG A 673 36.06 18.14 -9.12
CA ARG A 673 36.00 16.68 -8.94
C ARG A 673 34.61 16.07 -9.17
N VAL A 674 33.54 16.79 -8.86
CA VAL A 674 32.15 16.26 -8.96
C VAL A 674 31.54 16.44 -10.35
N ASP A 675 30.57 15.60 -10.72
CA ASP A 675 29.86 15.77 -12.00
C ASP A 675 28.98 17.04 -11.96
N THR A 676 29.42 18.09 -12.66
CA THR A 676 28.76 19.39 -12.68
C THR A 676 27.41 19.39 -13.42
N ARG A 677 27.05 18.31 -14.14
CA ARG A 677 25.71 18.11 -14.72
C ARG A 677 24.70 17.74 -13.64
N LEU A 678 25.12 16.97 -12.64
CA LEU A 678 24.31 16.56 -11.50
C LEU A 678 24.36 17.61 -10.39
N VAL A 679 25.54 18.16 -10.12
CA VAL A 679 25.79 19.19 -9.11
C VAL A 679 25.81 20.57 -9.76
N ASN A 680 24.62 21.06 -10.09
CA ASN A 680 24.46 22.38 -10.70
C ASN A 680 24.48 23.52 -9.65
N HIS A 681 24.41 24.77 -10.11
CA HIS A 681 24.40 25.97 -9.25
C HIS A 681 23.36 25.89 -8.11
N ARG A 682 22.15 25.38 -8.37
CA ARG A 682 21.11 25.28 -7.33
C ARG A 682 21.47 24.27 -6.25
N VAL A 683 22.13 23.17 -6.64
CA VAL A 683 22.60 22.14 -5.70
C VAL A 683 23.71 22.70 -4.81
N ILE A 684 24.70 23.39 -5.38
CA ILE A 684 25.78 24.03 -4.63
C ILE A 684 25.23 25.06 -3.64
N GLU A 685 24.33 25.92 -4.11
CA GLU A 685 23.67 26.93 -3.28
C GLU A 685 22.90 26.28 -2.11
N ALA A 686 22.19 25.18 -2.38
CA ALA A 686 21.48 24.42 -1.35
C ALA A 686 22.44 23.80 -0.32
N LEU A 687 23.56 23.20 -0.76
CA LEU A 687 24.58 22.63 0.13
C LEU A 687 25.22 23.70 1.03
N ILE A 688 25.53 24.89 0.49
CA ILE A 688 26.07 26.01 1.27
C ILE A 688 25.03 26.48 2.29
N LYS A 689 23.79 26.74 1.86
CA LYS A 689 22.71 27.20 2.75
C LYS A 689 22.37 26.18 3.84
N GLY A 690 22.41 24.90 3.51
CA GLY A 690 22.24 23.79 4.45
C GLY A 690 23.39 23.63 5.45
N GLY A 691 24.55 24.23 5.19
CA GLY A 691 25.72 24.17 6.06
C GLY A 691 26.66 23.00 5.80
N ALA A 692 26.43 22.21 4.75
CA ALA A 692 27.28 21.07 4.41
C ALA A 692 28.73 21.51 4.11
N MET A 693 28.91 22.72 3.59
CA MET A 693 30.21 23.28 3.21
C MET A 693 30.86 24.13 4.32
N ASP A 694 30.30 24.14 5.54
CA ASP A 694 30.89 24.86 6.68
C ASP A 694 32.27 24.27 7.07
N CYS A 695 32.57 23.03 6.64
CA CYS A 695 33.86 22.36 6.82
C CYS A 695 35.05 23.08 6.16
N PHE A 696 34.81 24.00 5.21
CA PHE A 696 35.86 24.81 4.59
C PHE A 696 36.29 26.02 5.44
N CYS A 697 35.71 26.22 6.63
CA CYS A 697 36.04 27.30 7.55
C CYS A 697 35.84 28.72 6.97
N LEU A 698 34.97 28.85 5.96
CA LEU A 698 34.58 30.14 5.35
C LEU A 698 33.14 30.51 5.76
N LYS A 699 32.81 31.80 5.75
CA LYS A 699 31.43 32.23 5.95
C LYS A 699 30.58 31.80 4.76
N ARG A 700 29.35 31.34 5.02
CA ARG A 700 28.40 30.95 3.95
C ARG A 700 28.18 32.06 2.92
N SER A 701 28.21 33.34 3.33
CA SER A 701 28.13 34.48 2.42
C SER A 701 29.32 34.57 1.45
N GLN A 702 30.52 34.21 1.90
CA GLN A 702 31.72 34.16 1.04
C GLN A 702 31.61 33.00 0.05
N LEU A 703 31.20 31.81 0.51
CA LEU A 703 30.98 30.66 -0.36
C LEU A 703 29.93 30.93 -1.44
N LEU A 704 28.81 31.58 -1.08
CA LEU A 704 27.77 31.99 -2.04
C LEU A 704 28.29 33.00 -3.07
N ALA A 705 29.14 33.95 -2.66
CA ALA A 705 29.74 34.91 -3.59
C ALA A 705 30.69 34.23 -4.60
N MET A 706 31.41 33.20 -4.15
CA MET A 706 32.41 32.48 -4.96
C MET A 706 31.80 31.35 -5.81
N GLN A 707 30.56 30.93 -5.56
CA GLN A 707 29.99 29.70 -6.14
C GLN A 707 29.96 29.68 -7.68
N GLN A 708 29.66 30.82 -8.31
CA GLN A 708 29.57 30.91 -9.77
C GLN A 708 30.95 30.78 -10.42
N GLU A 709 31.95 31.43 -9.83
CA GLU A 709 33.32 31.37 -10.31
C GLU A 709 33.92 29.98 -10.11
N ALA A 710 33.68 29.37 -8.95
CA ALA A 710 34.11 28.00 -8.67
C ALA A 710 33.48 26.99 -9.63
N LEU A 711 32.18 27.11 -9.93
CA LEU A 711 31.50 26.23 -10.88
C LEU A 711 32.05 26.40 -12.31
N LYS A 712 32.27 27.64 -12.76
CA LYS A 712 32.89 27.92 -14.07
C LYS A 712 34.30 27.33 -14.16
N SER A 713 35.12 27.50 -13.12
CA SER A 713 36.47 26.93 -13.05
C SER A 713 36.45 25.40 -13.10
N GLY A 714 35.52 24.76 -12.38
CA GLY A 714 35.34 23.31 -12.40
C GLY A 714 34.95 22.78 -13.78
N GLN A 715 33.97 23.43 -14.43
CA GLN A 715 33.53 23.07 -15.78
C GLN A 715 34.64 23.24 -16.83
N ALA A 716 35.44 24.31 -16.75
CA ALA A 716 36.58 24.52 -17.63
C ALA A 716 37.62 23.40 -17.47
N SER A 717 38.00 23.08 -16.23
CA SER A 717 38.97 22.01 -15.93
C SER A 717 38.49 20.63 -16.41
N GLN A 718 37.21 20.31 -16.26
CA GLN A 718 36.62 19.06 -16.77
C GLN A 718 36.64 18.99 -18.30
N LYS A 719 36.38 20.12 -18.97
CA LYS A 719 36.42 20.22 -20.42
C LYS A 719 37.85 20.04 -20.96
N GLU A 720 38.85 20.60 -20.29
CA GLU A 720 40.28 20.44 -20.62
C GLU A 720 40.73 18.98 -20.47
N LYS A 721 40.36 18.31 -19.37
CA LYS A 721 40.62 16.88 -19.16
C LYS A 721 39.98 15.99 -20.22
N LEU A 722 38.72 16.27 -20.58
CA LEU A 722 38.01 15.53 -21.65
C LEU A 722 38.61 15.76 -23.05
N ALA A 723 39.24 16.92 -23.27
CA ALA A 723 39.93 17.25 -24.51
C ALA A 723 41.35 16.66 -24.59
N GLY A 724 41.79 15.90 -23.58
CA GLY A 724 43.13 15.29 -23.55
C GLY A 724 44.27 16.28 -23.30
N GLN A 725 43.96 17.50 -22.83
CA GLN A 725 44.97 18.49 -22.48
C GLN A 725 45.34 18.31 -21.00
N ALA A 726 46.55 17.83 -20.74
CA ALA A 726 47.14 17.86 -19.40
C ALA A 726 47.48 19.32 -19.05
N THR A 727 47.10 19.76 -17.85
CA THR A 727 47.51 21.08 -17.37
C THR A 727 48.98 21.06 -16.95
N PHE A 728 49.65 22.22 -16.98
CA PHE A 728 51.05 22.33 -16.53
C PHE A 728 51.25 21.82 -15.08
N PHE A 729 50.20 21.81 -14.26
CA PHE A 729 50.21 21.27 -12.90
C PHE A 729 50.07 19.74 -12.84
N ASP A 730 49.38 19.10 -13.78
CA ASP A 730 49.32 17.62 -13.88
C ASP A 730 50.72 17.04 -14.21
N LEU A 731 51.60 17.85 -14.80
CA LEU A 731 53.01 17.51 -15.05
C LEU A 731 53.90 17.72 -13.82
N VAL A 732 53.48 18.54 -12.84
CA VAL A 732 54.29 18.94 -11.67
C VAL A 732 53.99 18.06 -10.44
N GLU A 733 52.81 17.44 -10.35
CA GLU A 733 52.52 16.48 -9.26
C GLU A 733 53.36 15.19 -9.33
N ASN A 734 53.91 14.83 -10.50
CA ASN A 734 54.81 13.68 -10.65
C ASN A 734 56.24 13.92 -10.12
N ASP A 735 56.63 15.16 -9.81
CA ASP A 735 58.00 15.48 -9.36
C ASP A 735 58.12 15.73 -7.84
N GLN A 736 57.01 15.80 -7.09
CA GLN A 736 57.05 16.10 -5.64
C GLN A 736 57.25 14.90 -4.70
N GLU A 737 57.23 13.66 -5.20
CA GLU A 737 57.53 12.47 -4.36
C GLU A 737 59.03 12.26 -4.07
N THR A 738 59.94 13.09 -4.61
CA THR A 738 61.40 12.82 -4.50
C THR A 738 62.24 13.88 -3.76
N LEU A 739 61.66 14.92 -3.15
CA LEU A 739 62.46 16.04 -2.60
C LEU A 739 62.37 16.35 -1.09
N PHE A 740 61.71 15.52 -0.27
CA PHE A 740 61.73 15.68 1.20
C PHE A 740 62.32 14.48 1.94
N ALA A 741 63.41 13.92 1.40
CA ALA A 741 64.19 12.88 2.06
C ALA A 741 65.70 13.19 2.03
N VAL A 742 66.13 14.37 2.52
CA VAL A 742 67.48 14.57 3.08
C VAL A 742 67.41 15.73 4.10
N GLU A 743 67.82 15.40 5.33
CA GLU A 743 68.03 16.20 6.57
C GLU A 743 66.82 16.77 7.32
#